data_AF-A0A6I0FIM1-F1
#
_entry.id   AF-A0A6I0FIM1-F1
#
_cell.length_a   1.000
_cell.length_b   1.000
_cell.length_c   1.000
_cell.angle_alpha   90.00
_cell.angle_beta   90.00
_cell.angle_gamma   90.00
#
_symmetry.space_group_name_H-M   'P 1'
#
loop_
_entity.id
_entity.type
_entity.pdbx_description
1 polymer ?
#
loop_
_entity_poly.entity_id
_entity_poly.type
_entity_poly.pdbx_seq_one_letter_code
_entity_poly.pdbx_strand_id
1 'polypeptide(L)'
;MITVLAIDTSTNYVTCGIAQVALTGSVEILAEREVDNARGHMELLTPNILDCLQEARLRPSDVNAVVVGCGPGPFTGLRVGMATGAAFADALGVPVYSVPSLAATAWQHVATRPMVGSAPRRIVVLADARRREWYHASFELQPSRAGVECRCVSPSAVSAPQDVIAAHGLAHDSSAEVLCSASIADAVTEGVSSSDTVVPDAHPTTTGLIRAAIAQEHSAVGLLRPTDPPRALYLRRPDAVVPHLKGVSQAVNTAAVEAHELAEHQRYDREGDGGGAEEWPAIDPAQVRIEPLEPDHAPLVAALEKRLFADEAPWSAETVRMAIGTPFTSFLGLFRGDELVGYADLAVLGSPQDAEAEVQNIAIAPEHQGKGYSRLLMDQMMAIADRLHAPVFLEVRTDNRPAIGLYECYGFQIQGTRRGYYQPSGADAYTMMRPPHAPAETEQPAEGNPRFIMGVESSCDETGVGIIEINGDGDGATLRIASDQVASSMEQHARFGGVVPEIASRAHLEAMQPVMRAALQVAGIEKPSAVAATIGPGLAGALLVGAAAAKAYAAAWEVPFYAVNHLGGHVAVDTLVDGVDTSTLDNAIALLVSGGHTQILHVQGVGKPMEELGSTLDDAAGEAYDKVARLLGLGYPGGPIIDRLASKGNPDAIKFPRGMMRPQDARYDFSFSGLKTAVARYVEQAERAGETILVEDLCASFQEAAVDVLTVKALRACEDKGAQVLLLGGGVSANRRLRDLAAQRCAEAGVELHVPPLELCTDNGVMIAALASHLILAGESASDLHVATDPSLDVETPLL
;
A
#
# COMPACT_ATOMS: atom_id res chain seq x y z
N MET A 1 16.31 -22.75 -16.02
CA MET A 1 15.89 -22.89 -14.61
C MET A 1 15.21 -21.60 -14.23
N ILE A 2 14.22 -21.64 -13.35
CA ILE A 2 13.53 -20.47 -12.81
C ILE A 2 14.01 -20.31 -11.36
N THR A 3 14.62 -19.18 -11.03
CA THR A 3 14.99 -18.85 -9.65
C THR A 3 13.77 -18.31 -8.93
N VAL A 4 13.38 -18.95 -7.82
CA VAL A 4 12.18 -18.59 -7.07
C VAL A 4 12.56 -18.25 -5.64
N LEU A 5 12.14 -17.07 -5.18
CA LEU A 5 12.10 -16.72 -3.77
C LEU A 5 10.76 -17.18 -3.20
N ALA A 6 10.76 -18.04 -2.18
CA ALA A 6 9.54 -18.42 -1.48
C ALA A 6 9.58 -17.96 -0.02
N ILE A 7 8.48 -17.39 0.46
CA ILE A 7 8.35 -16.85 1.82
C ILE A 7 7.00 -17.20 2.46
N ASP A 8 6.97 -17.43 3.76
CA ASP A 8 5.75 -17.54 4.55
C ASP A 8 5.98 -17.06 5.98
N THR A 9 5.01 -16.32 6.51
CA THR A 9 4.98 -15.80 7.88
C THR A 9 3.58 -15.95 8.49
N SER A 10 2.76 -16.87 7.97
CA SER A 10 1.41 -17.11 8.43
C SER A 10 1.35 -18.00 9.69
N THR A 11 2.51 -18.45 10.18
CA THR A 11 2.63 -19.27 11.38
C THR A 11 3.61 -18.60 12.36
N ASN A 12 4.02 -19.31 13.42
CA ASN A 12 5.10 -18.82 14.28
C ASN A 12 6.46 -18.82 13.57
N TYR A 13 6.59 -19.60 12.48
CA TYR A 13 7.79 -19.64 11.68
C TYR A 13 7.90 -18.43 10.75
N VAL A 14 9.12 -17.91 10.66
CA VAL A 14 9.58 -17.05 9.57
C VAL A 14 10.29 -17.97 8.58
N THR A 15 9.62 -18.29 7.48
CA THR A 15 10.13 -19.15 6.42
C THR A 15 10.55 -18.29 5.24
N CYS A 16 11.77 -18.45 4.76
CA CYS A 16 12.17 -17.98 3.44
C CYS A 16 13.23 -18.89 2.80
N GLY A 17 13.22 -19.00 1.48
CA GLY A 17 14.25 -19.75 0.77
C GLY A 17 14.34 -19.39 -0.70
N ILE A 18 15.50 -19.70 -1.26
CA ILE A 18 15.81 -19.54 -2.68
C ILE A 18 15.93 -20.93 -3.30
N ALA A 19 15.21 -21.16 -4.40
CA ALA A 19 15.22 -22.42 -5.10
C ALA A 19 15.38 -22.25 -6.61
N GLN A 20 15.96 -23.26 -7.24
CA GLN A 20 15.92 -23.43 -8.69
C GLN A 20 14.83 -24.43 -9.08
N VAL A 21 13.94 -23.98 -9.96
CA VAL A 21 12.86 -24.80 -10.50
C VAL A 21 13.17 -25.15 -11.94
N ALA A 22 13.28 -26.45 -12.25
CA ALA A 22 13.40 -26.91 -13.62
C ALA A 22 12.05 -26.79 -14.33
N LEU A 23 12.07 -26.67 -15.67
CA LEU A 23 10.85 -26.64 -16.48
C LEU A 23 10.02 -27.94 -16.35
N THR A 24 10.66 -29.03 -15.92
CA THR A 24 10.02 -30.31 -15.59
C THR A 24 9.27 -30.30 -14.25
N GLY A 25 9.38 -29.23 -13.47
CA GLY A 25 8.76 -29.07 -12.15
C GLY A 25 9.60 -29.59 -10.98
N SER A 26 10.85 -30.04 -11.20
CA SER A 26 11.74 -30.38 -10.08
C SER A 26 12.21 -29.12 -9.37
N VAL A 27 12.16 -29.13 -8.04
CA VAL A 27 12.57 -28.03 -7.17
C VAL A 27 13.87 -28.42 -6.47
N GLU A 28 14.90 -27.60 -6.62
CA GLU A 28 16.19 -27.71 -5.92
C GLU A 28 16.34 -26.51 -4.99
N ILE A 29 16.41 -26.74 -3.69
CA ILE A 29 16.64 -25.68 -2.70
C ILE A 29 18.13 -25.31 -2.70
N LEU A 30 18.42 -24.02 -2.93
CA LEU A 30 19.79 -23.50 -2.87
C LEU A 30 20.14 -23.01 -1.47
N ALA A 31 19.19 -22.36 -0.79
CA ALA A 31 19.31 -21.91 0.59
C ALA A 31 17.93 -21.75 1.22
N GLU A 32 17.82 -22.01 2.52
CA GLU A 32 16.59 -21.82 3.28
C GLU A 32 16.87 -21.39 4.72
N ARG A 33 15.90 -20.66 5.30
CA ARG A 33 15.84 -20.27 6.71
C ARG A 33 14.43 -20.50 7.22
N GLU A 34 14.33 -21.23 8.31
CA GLU A 34 13.09 -21.50 9.04
C GLU A 34 13.35 -21.19 10.50
N VAL A 35 12.79 -20.09 10.99
CA VAL A 35 13.02 -19.62 12.37
C VAL A 35 11.70 -19.55 13.11
N ASP A 36 11.53 -20.36 14.16
CA ASP A 36 10.38 -20.27 15.07
C ASP A 36 10.51 -19.00 15.92
N ASN A 37 9.88 -17.92 15.48
CA ASN A 37 9.81 -16.67 16.23
C ASN A 37 8.51 -15.93 15.89
N ALA A 38 7.48 -16.19 16.70
CA ALA A 38 6.15 -15.62 16.53
C ALA A 38 6.06 -14.09 16.62
N ARG A 39 7.14 -13.38 16.97
CA ARG A 39 7.18 -11.91 17.06
C ARG A 39 8.26 -11.26 16.21
N GLY A 40 9.21 -12.03 15.68
CA GLY A 40 10.38 -11.52 14.97
C GLY A 40 10.20 -11.41 13.46
N HIS A 41 8.97 -11.51 12.93
CA HIS A 41 8.74 -11.51 11.48
C HIS A 41 9.30 -10.26 10.79
N MET A 42 9.20 -9.10 11.44
CA MET A 42 9.63 -7.80 10.92
C MET A 42 11.16 -7.63 10.88
N GLU A 43 11.84 -8.20 11.86
CA GLU A 43 13.29 -8.10 12.06
C GLU A 43 14.05 -9.20 11.32
N LEU A 44 13.40 -10.34 11.06
CA LEU A 44 14.07 -11.53 10.52
C LEU A 44 13.83 -11.75 9.03
N LEU A 45 12.65 -11.43 8.49
CA LEU A 45 12.30 -11.89 7.15
C LEU A 45 13.23 -11.33 6.07
N THR A 46 13.34 -10.00 5.94
CA THR A 46 14.19 -9.39 4.90
C THR A 46 15.67 -9.75 5.05
N PRO A 47 16.28 -9.72 6.25
CA PRO A 47 17.65 -10.20 6.44
C PRO A 47 17.84 -11.68 6.07
N ASN A 48 16.90 -12.55 6.46
CA ASN A 48 16.97 -13.96 6.08
C ASN A 48 16.87 -14.17 4.55
N ILE A 49 16.10 -13.34 3.83
CA ILE A 49 16.05 -13.35 2.36
C ILE A 49 17.44 -13.04 1.79
N LEU A 50 18.10 -11.99 2.29
CA LEU A 50 19.44 -11.60 1.85
C LEU A 50 20.49 -12.67 2.16
N ASP A 51 20.43 -13.27 3.36
CA ASP A 51 21.30 -14.39 3.74
C ASP A 51 21.12 -15.59 2.80
N CYS A 52 19.88 -15.93 2.44
CA CYS A 52 19.59 -17.00 1.48
C CYS A 52 20.13 -16.68 0.09
N LEU A 53 19.98 -15.44 -0.40
CA LEU A 53 20.55 -15.01 -1.68
C LEU A 53 22.08 -15.10 -1.66
N GLN A 54 22.72 -14.64 -0.58
CA GLN A 54 24.16 -14.69 -0.42
C GLN A 54 24.69 -16.14 -0.38
N GLU A 55 24.05 -17.03 0.37
CA GLU A 55 24.40 -18.45 0.44
C GLU A 55 24.23 -19.13 -0.93
N ALA A 56 23.15 -18.80 -1.65
CA ALA A 56 22.91 -19.24 -3.02
C ALA A 56 23.86 -18.61 -4.05
N ARG A 57 24.65 -17.59 -3.66
CA ARG A 57 25.53 -16.78 -4.52
C ARG A 57 24.77 -16.09 -5.64
N LEU A 58 23.59 -15.58 -5.33
CA LEU A 58 22.70 -14.84 -6.22
C LEU A 58 22.51 -13.42 -5.73
N ARG A 59 22.20 -12.52 -6.67
CA ARG A 59 21.73 -11.17 -6.40
C ARG A 59 20.20 -11.15 -6.41
N PRO A 60 19.56 -10.12 -5.80
CA PRO A 60 18.11 -9.95 -5.91
C PRO A 60 17.62 -9.99 -7.37
N SER A 61 18.35 -9.37 -8.31
CA SER A 61 18.04 -9.36 -9.74
C SER A 61 18.02 -10.74 -10.42
N ASP A 62 18.58 -11.78 -9.78
CA ASP A 62 18.56 -13.14 -10.33
C ASP A 62 17.25 -13.88 -10.02
N VAL A 63 16.40 -13.35 -9.14
CA VAL A 63 15.08 -13.89 -8.83
C VAL A 63 14.15 -13.67 -10.02
N ASN A 64 13.41 -14.71 -10.44
CA ASN A 64 12.49 -14.65 -11.57
C ASN A 64 11.01 -14.66 -11.17
N ALA A 65 10.72 -15.09 -9.93
CA ALA A 65 9.38 -15.12 -9.37
C ALA A 65 9.45 -15.14 -7.84
N VAL A 66 8.43 -14.58 -7.19
CA VAL A 66 8.23 -14.64 -5.74
C VAL A 66 6.99 -15.48 -5.43
N VAL A 67 7.08 -16.36 -4.45
CA VAL A 67 5.96 -17.15 -3.95
C VAL A 67 5.75 -16.80 -2.48
N VAL A 68 4.55 -16.34 -2.12
CA VAL A 68 4.23 -15.88 -0.77
C VAL A 68 3.04 -16.65 -0.20
N GLY A 69 3.17 -17.10 1.04
CA GLY A 69 2.06 -17.65 1.80
C GLY A 69 1.00 -16.59 2.12
N CYS A 70 -0.24 -16.80 1.69
CA CYS A 70 -1.33 -15.85 1.92
C CYS A 70 -2.20 -16.18 3.14
N GLY A 71 -1.81 -17.17 3.94
CA GLY A 71 -2.53 -17.60 5.12
C GLY A 71 -3.51 -18.75 4.85
N PRO A 72 -4.45 -19.03 5.77
CA PRO A 72 -4.76 -18.23 6.95
C PRO A 72 -3.64 -18.23 8.00
N GLY A 73 -3.56 -17.15 8.78
CA GLY A 73 -2.56 -16.98 9.84
C GLY A 73 -2.87 -15.79 10.75
N PRO A 74 -2.14 -15.61 11.86
CA PRO A 74 -2.27 -14.44 12.71
C PRO A 74 -1.91 -13.17 11.92
N PHE A 75 -2.72 -12.11 12.14
CA PHE A 75 -2.74 -10.90 11.31
C PHE A 75 -1.36 -10.23 11.12
N THR A 76 -0.58 -10.13 12.20
CA THR A 76 0.73 -9.45 12.21
C THR A 76 1.73 -10.10 11.28
N GLY A 77 2.02 -11.39 11.49
CA GLY A 77 2.98 -12.13 10.66
C GLY A 77 2.55 -12.20 9.20
N LEU A 78 1.27 -12.51 8.94
CA LEU A 78 0.72 -12.59 7.58
C LEU A 78 0.95 -11.31 6.77
N ARG A 79 0.72 -10.14 7.36
CA ARG A 79 0.93 -8.85 6.69
C ARG A 79 2.38 -8.58 6.33
N VAL A 80 3.31 -8.90 7.24
CA VAL A 80 4.74 -8.71 6.99
C VAL A 80 5.20 -9.52 5.78
N GLY A 81 4.84 -10.80 5.73
CA GLY A 81 5.20 -11.67 4.60
C GLY A 81 4.57 -11.22 3.29
N MET A 82 3.28 -10.89 3.30
CA MET A 82 2.56 -10.41 2.12
C MET A 82 3.13 -9.09 1.61
N ALA A 83 3.36 -8.10 2.48
CA ALA A 83 3.95 -6.81 2.12
C ALA A 83 5.38 -6.99 1.58
N THR A 84 6.19 -7.81 2.23
CA THR A 84 7.58 -8.10 1.82
C THR A 84 7.62 -8.76 0.45
N GLY A 85 6.86 -9.85 0.24
CA GLY A 85 6.87 -10.57 -1.03
C GLY A 85 6.32 -9.75 -2.18
N ALA A 86 5.25 -9.00 -1.94
CA ALA A 86 4.66 -8.09 -2.92
C ALA A 86 5.65 -6.98 -3.31
N ALA A 87 6.26 -6.31 -2.34
CA ALA A 87 7.23 -5.24 -2.58
C ALA A 87 8.51 -5.75 -3.25
N PHE A 88 9.06 -6.88 -2.81
CA PHE A 88 10.27 -7.46 -3.41
C PHE A 88 10.04 -7.85 -4.88
N ALA A 89 8.87 -8.43 -5.19
CA ALA A 89 8.50 -8.76 -6.57
C ALA A 89 8.28 -7.52 -7.43
N ASP A 90 7.58 -6.52 -6.87
CA ASP A 90 7.30 -5.25 -7.55
C ASP A 90 8.59 -4.49 -7.91
N ALA A 91 9.52 -4.41 -6.95
CA ALA A 91 10.83 -3.81 -7.12
C ALA A 91 11.63 -4.41 -8.29
N LEU A 92 11.52 -5.72 -8.48
CA LEU A 92 12.24 -6.46 -9.51
C LEU A 92 11.46 -6.60 -10.83
N GLY A 93 10.19 -6.17 -10.87
CA GLY A 93 9.33 -6.36 -12.03
C GLY A 93 9.00 -7.83 -12.33
N VAL A 94 9.02 -8.70 -11.31
CA VAL A 94 8.77 -10.15 -11.44
C VAL A 94 7.39 -10.54 -10.89
N PRO A 95 6.81 -11.67 -11.35
CA PRO A 95 5.53 -12.14 -10.82
C PRO A 95 5.58 -12.52 -9.33
N VAL A 96 4.46 -12.34 -8.65
CA VAL A 96 4.25 -12.77 -7.26
C VAL A 96 3.04 -13.70 -7.14
N TYR A 97 3.24 -14.89 -6.58
CA TYR A 97 2.20 -15.91 -6.41
C TYR A 97 1.80 -16.03 -4.96
N SER A 98 0.52 -15.83 -4.67
CA SER A 98 -0.04 -16.12 -3.36
C SER A 98 -0.53 -17.57 -3.27
N VAL A 99 -0.06 -18.32 -2.27
CA VAL A 99 -0.48 -19.71 -2.02
C VAL A 99 -1.06 -19.86 -0.61
N PRO A 100 -2.18 -20.57 -0.43
CA PRO A 100 -2.69 -20.85 0.91
C PRO A 100 -1.67 -21.64 1.72
N SER A 101 -1.33 -21.11 2.90
CA SER A 101 -0.27 -21.66 3.76
C SER A 101 -0.57 -23.11 4.18
N LEU A 102 -1.84 -23.44 4.45
CA LEU A 102 -2.23 -24.84 4.73
C LEU A 102 -2.00 -25.78 3.53
N ALA A 103 -2.13 -25.28 2.30
CA ALA A 103 -1.82 -26.06 1.10
C ALA A 103 -0.31 -26.25 0.94
N ALA A 104 0.49 -25.22 1.23
CA ALA A 104 1.95 -25.32 1.25
C ALA A 104 2.45 -26.38 2.25
N THR A 105 1.88 -26.41 3.46
CA THR A 105 2.18 -27.46 4.47
C THR A 105 1.82 -28.86 3.95
N ALA A 106 0.69 -29.03 3.27
CA ALA A 106 0.32 -30.32 2.68
C ALA A 106 1.33 -30.75 1.59
N TRP A 107 1.75 -29.82 0.72
CA TRP A 107 2.69 -30.10 -0.36
C TRP A 107 4.12 -30.43 0.12
N GLN A 108 4.54 -29.89 1.26
CA GLN A 108 5.78 -30.33 1.90
C GLN A 108 5.72 -31.82 2.28
N HIS A 109 4.60 -32.26 2.87
CA HIS A 109 4.42 -33.65 3.29
C HIS A 109 4.43 -34.61 2.10
N VAL A 110 3.92 -34.18 0.95
CA VAL A 110 4.05 -34.92 -0.32
C VAL A 110 5.52 -35.11 -0.71
N ALA A 111 6.34 -34.07 -0.56
CA ALA A 111 7.74 -34.08 -0.94
C ALA A 111 8.59 -35.02 -0.07
N THR A 112 8.27 -35.12 1.24
CA THR A 112 9.01 -35.97 2.18
C THR A 112 8.50 -37.41 2.24
N ARG A 113 7.25 -37.67 1.83
CA ARG A 113 6.64 -39.00 1.79
C ARG A 113 5.95 -39.29 0.44
N PRO A 114 6.73 -39.72 -0.58
CA PRO A 114 6.19 -40.07 -1.89
C PRO A 114 5.07 -41.11 -1.82
N MET A 115 4.10 -41.03 -2.72
CA MET A 115 3.01 -42.01 -2.81
C MET A 115 3.54 -43.41 -3.10
N VAL A 116 3.13 -44.39 -2.28
CA VAL A 116 3.39 -45.82 -2.49
C VAL A 116 2.06 -46.53 -2.75
N GLY A 117 1.86 -47.05 -3.96
CA GLY A 117 0.60 -47.69 -4.37
C GLY A 117 -0.39 -46.74 -5.07
N SER A 118 -1.60 -47.24 -5.36
CA SER A 118 -2.62 -46.55 -6.17
C SER A 118 -3.80 -45.99 -5.37
N ALA A 119 -3.83 -46.19 -4.05
CA ALA A 119 -4.91 -45.70 -3.20
C ALA A 119 -4.70 -44.21 -2.86
N PRO A 120 -5.74 -43.37 -2.90
CA PRO A 120 -5.62 -41.97 -2.51
C PRO A 120 -5.31 -41.83 -1.01
N ARG A 121 -4.46 -40.86 -0.66
CA ARG A 121 -4.12 -40.51 0.73
C ARG A 121 -4.81 -39.23 1.13
N ARG A 122 -5.50 -39.24 2.28
CA ARG A 122 -6.19 -38.07 2.81
C ARG A 122 -5.31 -37.36 3.82
N ILE A 123 -5.14 -36.06 3.63
CA ILE A 123 -4.38 -35.18 4.52
C ILE A 123 -5.32 -34.12 5.08
N VAL A 124 -5.25 -33.88 6.38
CA VAL A 124 -5.91 -32.76 7.05
C VAL A 124 -4.83 -31.90 7.68
N VAL A 125 -4.81 -30.61 7.35
CA VAL A 125 -3.84 -29.66 7.87
C VAL A 125 -4.52 -28.76 8.87
N LEU A 126 -3.98 -28.66 10.07
CA LEU A 126 -4.50 -27.90 11.20
C LEU A 126 -3.48 -26.88 11.70
N ALA A 127 -3.89 -25.64 11.92
CA ALA A 127 -3.05 -24.63 12.54
C ALA A 127 -3.80 -23.88 13.64
N ASP A 128 -3.08 -23.42 14.66
CA ASP A 128 -3.66 -22.60 15.72
C ASP A 128 -4.19 -21.28 15.16
N ALA A 129 -5.51 -21.10 15.19
CA ALA A 129 -6.13 -19.82 14.82
C ALA A 129 -6.13 -18.83 16.00
N ARG A 130 -5.59 -19.18 17.16
CA ARG A 130 -5.80 -18.50 18.45
C ARG A 130 -7.27 -18.53 18.85
N ARG A 131 -7.60 -17.93 20.00
CA ARG A 131 -8.99 -17.82 20.52
C ARG A 131 -9.74 -19.15 20.64
N ARG A 132 -9.01 -20.25 20.86
CA ARG A 132 -9.56 -21.61 20.98
C ARG A 132 -10.27 -22.10 19.71
N GLU A 133 -9.77 -21.69 18.54
CA GLU A 133 -10.21 -22.19 17.23
C GLU A 133 -8.99 -22.70 16.44
N TRP A 134 -9.25 -23.53 15.44
CA TRP A 134 -8.24 -24.02 14.51
C TRP A 134 -8.54 -23.58 13.08
N TYR A 135 -7.50 -23.18 12.36
CA TYR A 135 -7.54 -23.13 10.91
C TYR A 135 -7.41 -24.56 10.40
N HIS A 136 -8.22 -24.92 9.41
CA HIS A 136 -8.22 -26.28 8.86
C HIS A 136 -8.47 -26.27 7.36
N ALA A 137 -7.86 -27.23 6.67
CA ALA A 137 -8.12 -27.58 5.28
C ALA A 137 -7.86 -29.07 5.08
N SER A 138 -8.48 -29.69 4.07
CA SER A 138 -8.21 -31.09 3.74
C SER A 138 -7.93 -31.29 2.27
N PHE A 139 -7.05 -32.25 2.02
CA PHE A 139 -6.49 -32.56 0.72
C PHE A 139 -6.50 -34.06 0.47
N GLU A 140 -6.58 -34.43 -0.80
CA GLU A 140 -6.48 -35.80 -1.26
C GLU A 140 -5.35 -35.92 -2.27
N LEU A 141 -4.38 -36.78 -1.96
CA LEU A 141 -3.25 -37.09 -2.81
C LEU A 141 -3.58 -38.32 -3.66
N GLN A 142 -3.44 -38.19 -4.97
CA GLN A 142 -3.60 -39.29 -5.91
C GLN A 142 -2.44 -39.37 -6.90
N PRO A 143 -2.07 -40.56 -7.39
CA PRO A 143 -1.09 -40.68 -8.47
C PRO A 143 -1.58 -39.98 -9.73
N SER A 144 -0.70 -39.25 -10.40
CA SER A 144 -1.00 -38.58 -11.67
C SER A 144 0.08 -38.86 -12.71
N ARG A 145 -0.19 -38.53 -13.98
CA ARG A 145 0.83 -38.63 -15.05
C ARG A 145 2.05 -37.73 -14.79
N ALA A 146 1.90 -36.70 -13.97
CA ALA A 146 2.95 -35.77 -13.55
C ALA A 146 3.58 -36.15 -12.18
N GLY A 147 3.26 -37.34 -11.64
CA GLY A 147 3.74 -37.83 -10.35
C GLY A 147 2.62 -37.93 -9.33
N VAL A 148 2.33 -36.83 -8.62
CA VAL A 148 1.28 -36.76 -7.59
C VAL A 148 0.43 -35.52 -7.84
N GLU A 149 -0.88 -35.70 -7.77
CA GLU A 149 -1.85 -34.61 -7.74
C GLU A 149 -2.37 -34.45 -6.31
N CYS A 150 -2.34 -33.22 -5.79
CA CYS A 150 -2.92 -32.86 -4.50
C CYS A 150 -4.18 -32.03 -4.74
N ARG A 151 -5.34 -32.65 -4.54
CA ARG A 151 -6.63 -31.99 -4.72
C ARG A 151 -7.12 -31.43 -3.39
N CYS A 152 -7.48 -30.16 -3.34
CA CYS A 152 -8.20 -29.58 -2.20
C CYS A 152 -9.61 -30.19 -2.13
N VAL A 153 -9.92 -30.84 -1.01
CA VAL A 153 -11.24 -31.45 -0.75
C VAL A 153 -12.10 -30.49 0.07
N SER A 154 -11.51 -29.84 1.06
CA SER A 154 -12.13 -28.72 1.77
C SER A 154 -11.17 -27.54 1.85
N PRO A 155 -11.63 -26.33 1.46
CA PRO A 155 -10.79 -25.15 1.48
C PRO A 155 -10.50 -24.71 2.92
N SER A 156 -9.57 -23.77 3.06
CA SER A 156 -9.22 -23.21 4.36
C SER A 156 -10.44 -22.61 5.06
N ALA A 157 -10.68 -23.03 6.29
CA ALA A 157 -11.76 -22.58 7.16
C ALA A 157 -11.24 -22.38 8.59
N VAL A 158 -12.04 -21.72 9.43
CA VAL A 158 -11.78 -21.55 10.87
C VAL A 158 -12.97 -22.08 11.66
N SER A 159 -12.72 -22.93 12.66
CA SER A 159 -13.78 -23.54 13.47
C SER A 159 -13.26 -23.96 14.85
N ALA A 160 -14.17 -24.21 15.80
CA ALA A 160 -13.79 -24.74 17.11
C ALA A 160 -13.23 -26.18 17.00
N PRO A 161 -12.31 -26.60 17.88
CA PRO A 161 -11.64 -27.91 17.81
C PRO A 161 -12.59 -29.10 17.64
N GLN A 162 -13.68 -29.18 18.43
CA GLN A 162 -14.62 -30.28 18.32
C GLN A 162 -15.32 -30.36 16.96
N ASP A 163 -15.59 -29.20 16.35
CA ASP A 163 -16.26 -29.11 15.05
C ASP A 163 -15.32 -29.53 13.94
N VAL A 164 -14.02 -29.22 14.06
CA VAL A 164 -12.98 -29.67 13.13
C VAL A 164 -12.82 -31.19 13.18
N ILE A 165 -12.71 -31.77 14.38
CA ILE A 165 -12.60 -33.22 14.57
C ILE A 165 -13.82 -33.93 13.96
N ALA A 166 -15.02 -33.41 14.21
CA ALA A 166 -16.27 -33.97 13.68
C ALA A 166 -16.37 -33.82 12.16
N ALA A 167 -16.11 -32.62 11.61
CA ALA A 167 -16.24 -32.32 10.18
C ALA A 167 -15.30 -33.17 9.33
N HIS A 168 -14.10 -33.46 9.84
CA HIS A 168 -13.13 -34.30 9.14
C HIS A 168 -13.21 -35.79 9.52
N GLY A 169 -14.06 -36.16 10.48
CA GLY A 169 -14.22 -37.56 10.92
C GLY A 169 -12.99 -38.13 11.63
N LEU A 170 -12.14 -37.28 12.21
CA LEU A 170 -10.83 -37.67 12.75
C LEU A 170 -10.92 -38.62 13.94
N ALA A 171 -12.03 -38.59 14.69
CA ALA A 171 -12.28 -39.48 15.82
C ALA A 171 -12.54 -40.95 15.41
N HIS A 172 -12.79 -41.22 14.12
CA HIS A 172 -13.16 -42.55 13.63
C HIS A 172 -12.32 -43.01 12.42
N ASP A 173 -11.72 -42.09 11.68
CA ASP A 173 -10.87 -42.36 10.52
C ASP A 173 -9.40 -42.52 10.96
N SER A 174 -8.88 -43.74 10.95
CA SER A 174 -7.48 -44.02 11.27
C SER A 174 -6.56 -43.99 10.04
N SER A 175 -7.09 -43.60 8.88
CA SER A 175 -6.35 -43.53 7.61
C SER A 175 -5.97 -42.10 7.20
N ALA A 176 -6.62 -41.08 7.77
CA ALA A 176 -6.29 -39.69 7.52
C ALA A 176 -5.01 -39.28 8.26
N GLU A 177 -4.08 -38.69 7.53
CA GLU A 177 -2.87 -38.08 8.09
C GLU A 177 -3.17 -36.65 8.51
N VAL A 178 -2.82 -36.31 9.76
CA VAL A 178 -3.14 -35.02 10.35
C VAL A 178 -1.86 -34.24 10.59
N LEU A 179 -1.61 -33.24 9.75
CA LEU A 179 -0.50 -32.31 9.90
C LEU A 179 -0.96 -31.18 10.81
N CYS A 180 -0.26 -30.90 11.92
CA CYS A 180 -0.67 -29.86 12.83
C CYS A 180 0.48 -29.01 13.37
N SER A 181 0.21 -27.72 13.63
CA SER A 181 1.19 -26.84 14.28
C SER A 181 1.51 -27.34 15.70
N ALA A 182 2.76 -27.16 16.15
CA ALA A 182 3.23 -27.66 17.45
C ALA A 182 2.32 -27.26 18.63
N SER A 183 1.77 -26.04 18.63
CA SER A 183 0.95 -25.50 19.72
C SER A 183 -0.39 -26.21 19.94
N ILE A 184 -0.86 -27.02 19.00
CA ILE A 184 -2.15 -27.75 19.10
C ILE A 184 -1.99 -29.26 19.02
N ALA A 185 -0.75 -29.76 18.91
CA ALA A 185 -0.47 -31.18 18.66
C ALA A 185 -1.07 -32.09 19.74
N ASP A 186 -0.96 -31.73 21.02
CA ASP A 186 -1.53 -32.50 22.13
C ASP A 186 -3.06 -32.60 22.02
N ALA A 187 -3.73 -31.46 21.81
CA ALA A 187 -5.18 -31.40 21.69
C ALA A 187 -5.71 -32.13 20.45
N VAL A 188 -4.95 -32.13 19.35
CA VAL A 188 -5.26 -32.93 18.15
C VAL A 188 -5.11 -34.42 18.44
N THR A 189 -4.02 -34.81 19.11
CA THR A 189 -3.71 -36.21 19.45
C THR A 189 -4.79 -36.83 20.35
N GLU A 190 -5.33 -36.06 21.30
CA GLU A 190 -6.45 -36.50 22.15
C GLU A 190 -7.77 -36.69 21.37
N GLY A 191 -7.94 -35.98 20.26
CA GLY A 191 -9.18 -35.95 19.48
C GLY A 191 -9.26 -36.93 18.31
N VAL A 192 -8.13 -37.53 17.91
CA VAL A 192 -8.04 -38.43 16.74
C VAL A 192 -8.13 -39.91 17.12
N SER A 193 -8.49 -40.74 16.15
CA SER A 193 -8.61 -42.20 16.35
C SER A 193 -7.28 -42.93 16.52
N SER A 194 -6.18 -42.36 16.01
CA SER A 194 -4.83 -42.92 16.09
C SER A 194 -3.78 -41.80 16.19
N SER A 195 -2.95 -41.84 17.21
CA SER A 195 -1.83 -40.88 17.38
C SER A 195 -0.75 -41.03 16.31
N ASP A 196 -0.62 -42.22 15.71
CA ASP A 196 0.44 -42.52 14.73
C ASP A 196 0.25 -41.79 13.39
N THR A 197 -0.96 -41.25 13.15
CA THR A 197 -1.26 -40.47 11.93
C THR A 197 -1.03 -38.97 12.11
N VAL A 198 -0.72 -38.51 13.33
CA VAL A 198 -0.47 -37.11 13.64
C VAL A 198 0.99 -36.77 13.35
N VAL A 199 1.20 -35.76 12.53
CA VAL A 199 2.51 -35.14 12.29
C VAL A 199 2.52 -33.80 13.01
N PRO A 200 3.19 -33.69 14.17
CA PRO A 200 3.30 -32.43 14.89
C PRO A 200 4.26 -31.48 14.19
N ASP A 201 4.20 -30.20 14.58
CA ASP A 201 5.09 -29.13 14.13
C ASP A 201 5.11 -28.90 12.61
N ALA A 202 4.00 -29.19 11.95
CA ALA A 202 3.85 -28.95 10.52
C ALA A 202 3.58 -27.47 10.24
N HIS A 203 4.35 -26.90 9.31
CA HIS A 203 4.30 -25.49 8.91
C HIS A 203 4.68 -25.34 7.43
N PRO A 204 4.40 -24.19 6.79
CA PRO A 204 4.80 -23.94 5.40
C PRO A 204 6.33 -23.89 5.24
N THR A 205 6.84 -24.53 4.18
CA THR A 205 8.28 -24.55 3.84
C THR A 205 8.50 -24.08 2.41
N THR A 206 9.74 -23.73 2.08
CA THR A 206 10.16 -23.30 0.73
C THR A 206 9.71 -24.28 -0.36
N THR A 207 9.95 -25.58 -0.15
CA THR A 207 9.52 -26.63 -1.10
C THR A 207 8.00 -26.72 -1.20
N GLY A 208 7.30 -26.65 -0.06
CA GLY A 208 5.84 -26.73 -0.01
C GLY A 208 5.16 -25.58 -0.75
N LEU A 209 5.64 -24.36 -0.54
CA LEU A 209 5.17 -23.14 -1.21
C LEU A 209 5.31 -23.24 -2.72
N ILE A 210 6.52 -23.57 -3.20
CA ILE A 210 6.81 -23.64 -4.63
C ILE A 210 6.00 -24.75 -5.32
N ARG A 211 5.89 -25.93 -4.70
CA ARG A 211 5.08 -27.02 -5.25
C ARG A 211 3.59 -26.68 -5.29
N ALA A 212 3.08 -25.99 -4.28
CA ALA A 212 1.71 -25.50 -4.27
C ALA A 212 1.47 -24.50 -5.42
N ALA A 213 2.42 -23.58 -5.66
CA ALA A 213 2.33 -22.61 -6.74
C ALA A 213 2.40 -23.27 -8.13
N ILE A 214 3.34 -24.20 -8.35
CA ILE A 214 3.42 -24.98 -9.61
C ILE A 214 2.13 -25.76 -9.86
N ALA A 215 1.52 -26.32 -8.81
CA ALA A 215 0.27 -27.07 -8.93
C ALA A 215 -0.91 -26.15 -9.30
N GLN A 216 -0.97 -24.95 -8.71
CA GLN A 216 -1.97 -23.92 -9.03
C GLN A 216 -1.84 -23.45 -10.48
N GLU A 217 -0.62 -23.24 -10.95
CA GLU A 217 -0.33 -22.79 -12.33
C GLU A 217 -0.25 -23.93 -13.36
N HIS A 218 -0.50 -25.17 -12.93
CA HIS A 218 -0.41 -26.41 -13.71
C HIS A 218 0.95 -26.69 -14.37
N SER A 219 1.95 -25.82 -14.20
CA SER A 219 3.27 -25.93 -14.82
C SER A 219 4.30 -25.03 -14.14
N ALA A 220 5.58 -25.40 -14.20
CA ALA A 220 6.67 -24.55 -13.72
C ALA A 220 6.84 -23.26 -14.55
N VAL A 221 6.59 -23.32 -15.87
CA VAL A 221 6.59 -22.15 -16.76
C VAL A 221 5.52 -21.14 -16.36
N GLY A 222 4.42 -21.63 -15.77
CA GLY A 222 3.37 -20.80 -15.23
C GLY A 222 3.90 -19.75 -14.25
N LEU A 223 4.96 -20.05 -13.48
CA LEU A 223 5.60 -19.12 -12.54
C LEU A 223 6.24 -17.87 -13.17
N LEU A 224 6.30 -17.77 -14.50
CA LEU A 224 6.80 -16.59 -15.20
C LEU A 224 5.67 -15.66 -15.69
N ARG A 225 4.40 -16.04 -15.49
CA ARG A 225 3.25 -15.27 -15.95
C ARG A 225 2.93 -14.16 -14.96
N PRO A 226 2.47 -12.98 -15.42
CA PRO A 226 1.89 -11.99 -14.53
C PRO A 226 0.70 -12.56 -13.76
N THR A 227 0.52 -12.12 -12.52
CA THR A 227 -0.54 -12.53 -11.61
C THR A 227 -1.26 -11.32 -11.06
N ASP A 228 -2.46 -11.55 -10.50
CA ASP A 228 -3.15 -10.54 -9.71
C ASP A 228 -2.33 -10.16 -8.46
N PRO A 229 -2.47 -8.91 -7.97
CA PRO A 229 -1.87 -8.51 -6.70
C PRO A 229 -2.23 -9.48 -5.57
N PRO A 230 -1.25 -9.88 -4.74
CA PRO A 230 -1.45 -10.94 -3.76
C PRO A 230 -2.43 -10.47 -2.68
N ARG A 231 -3.44 -11.30 -2.39
CA ARG A 231 -4.47 -11.00 -1.37
C ARG A 231 -4.35 -11.90 -0.16
N ALA A 232 -4.37 -11.30 1.03
CA ALA A 232 -4.34 -12.04 2.29
C ALA A 232 -5.66 -12.78 2.53
N LEU A 233 -5.57 -14.06 2.92
CA LEU A 233 -6.72 -14.92 3.22
C LEU A 233 -7.20 -14.70 4.65
N TYR A 234 -7.98 -13.63 4.85
CA TYR A 234 -8.61 -13.35 6.14
C TYR A 234 -9.89 -14.18 6.34
N LEU A 235 -9.79 -15.28 7.09
CA LEU A 235 -10.95 -16.12 7.41
C LEU A 235 -11.76 -15.63 8.62
N ARG A 236 -11.25 -14.65 9.36
CA ARG A 236 -11.98 -13.97 10.44
C ARG A 236 -12.41 -12.58 10.03
N ARG A 237 -13.64 -12.23 10.41
CA ARG A 237 -14.10 -10.84 10.33
C ARG A 237 -13.33 -9.98 11.34
N PRO A 238 -13.05 -8.70 11.03
CA PRO A 238 -12.55 -7.76 12.03
C PRO A 238 -13.49 -7.71 13.24
N ASP A 239 -12.94 -7.64 14.45
CA ASP A 239 -13.74 -7.47 15.68
C ASP A 239 -14.34 -6.07 15.81
N ALA A 240 -14.16 -5.21 14.82
CA ALA A 240 -14.69 -3.86 14.80
C ALA A 240 -16.23 -3.90 14.75
N VAL A 241 -16.84 -3.56 15.87
CA VAL A 241 -18.29 -3.40 15.98
C VAL A 241 -18.63 -1.96 15.61
N VAL A 242 -19.59 -1.78 14.70
CA VAL A 242 -20.13 -0.44 14.40
C VAL A 242 -20.70 0.13 15.71
N PRO A 243 -20.22 1.30 16.17
CA PRO A 243 -20.71 1.88 17.41
C PRO A 243 -22.23 2.06 17.38
N HIS A 244 -22.91 1.80 18.49
CA HIS A 244 -24.30 2.25 18.63
C HIS A 244 -24.31 3.78 18.65
N LEU A 245 -24.72 4.40 17.54
CA LEU A 245 -24.94 5.84 17.46
C LEU A 245 -26.01 6.21 18.49
N LYS A 246 -25.64 7.03 19.48
CA LYS A 246 -26.65 7.72 20.31
C LYS A 246 -27.42 8.66 19.39
N GLY A 247 -28.73 8.76 19.58
CA GLY A 247 -29.54 9.75 18.87
C GLY A 247 -28.99 11.15 19.12
N VAL A 248 -28.93 11.97 18.08
CA VAL A 248 -28.52 13.37 18.18
C VAL A 248 -29.54 14.09 19.06
N SER A 249 -29.05 14.91 20.00
CA SER A 249 -29.91 15.66 20.91
C SER A 249 -30.82 16.61 20.11
N GLN A 250 -32.12 16.63 20.45
CA GLN A 250 -33.08 17.53 19.81
C GLN A 250 -32.81 19.01 20.09
N ALA A 251 -31.94 19.31 21.07
CA ALA A 251 -31.49 20.67 21.34
C ALA A 251 -30.55 21.22 20.26
N VAL A 252 -29.85 20.35 19.51
CA VAL A 252 -28.91 20.78 18.47
C VAL A 252 -29.67 21.12 17.19
N ASN A 253 -29.68 22.40 16.81
CA ASN A 253 -30.29 22.81 15.56
C ASN A 253 -29.34 22.53 14.38
N THR A 254 -29.58 21.41 13.69
CA THR A 254 -28.84 21.01 12.48
C THR A 254 -29.51 21.47 11.19
N ALA A 255 -30.55 22.32 11.22
CA ALA A 255 -31.28 22.73 10.01
C ALA A 255 -30.38 23.40 8.94
N ALA A 256 -29.26 23.99 9.35
CA ALA A 256 -28.23 24.52 8.44
C ALA A 256 -27.35 23.43 7.81
N VAL A 257 -27.22 22.26 8.43
CA VAL A 257 -26.46 21.09 7.96
C VAL A 257 -27.29 20.32 6.93
N GLU A 258 -28.58 20.06 7.20
CA GLU A 258 -29.48 19.32 6.29
C GLU A 258 -29.71 20.07 4.95
N ALA A 259 -29.85 21.40 4.99
CA ALA A 259 -29.99 22.22 3.79
C ALA A 259 -28.71 22.26 2.93
N HIS A 260 -27.55 21.99 3.54
CA HIS A 260 -26.25 22.06 2.89
C HIS A 260 -25.75 20.70 2.39
N GLU A 261 -26.08 19.59 3.06
CA GLU A 261 -25.83 18.23 2.53
C GLU A 261 -26.62 18.00 1.23
N LEU A 262 -27.87 18.50 1.17
CA LEU A 262 -28.67 18.55 -0.06
C LEU A 262 -28.06 19.46 -1.15
N ALA A 263 -27.32 20.51 -0.76
CA ALA A 263 -26.68 21.44 -1.70
C ALA A 263 -25.29 20.98 -2.16
N GLU A 264 -24.53 20.26 -1.32
CA GLU A 264 -23.23 19.66 -1.67
C GLU A 264 -23.38 18.40 -2.52
N HIS A 265 -24.36 17.53 -2.23
CA HIS A 265 -24.72 16.43 -3.14
C HIS A 265 -25.18 16.96 -4.51
N GLN A 266 -25.85 18.12 -4.56
CA GLN A 266 -26.25 18.76 -5.83
C GLN A 266 -25.15 19.58 -6.50
N ARG A 267 -24.09 20.00 -5.79
CA ARG A 267 -22.91 20.67 -6.34
C ARG A 267 -21.90 19.70 -6.91
N TYR A 268 -21.74 18.52 -6.29
CA TYR A 268 -20.93 17.43 -6.85
C TYR A 268 -21.45 16.98 -8.23
N ASP A 269 -22.76 17.13 -8.47
CA ASP A 269 -23.39 16.87 -9.77
C ASP A 269 -23.32 18.05 -10.77
N ARG A 270 -22.83 19.24 -10.38
CA ARG A 270 -22.96 20.47 -11.20
C ARG A 270 -21.72 21.34 -11.40
N GLU A 271 -20.68 21.25 -10.59
CA GLU A 271 -19.47 22.09 -10.71
C GLU A 271 -18.29 21.34 -11.35
N GLY A 272 -18.56 20.64 -12.46
CA GLY A 272 -17.56 20.10 -13.39
C GLY A 272 -17.59 20.84 -14.73
N ASP A 273 -17.42 22.17 -14.74
CA ASP A 273 -17.21 22.91 -15.98
C ASP A 273 -16.42 24.22 -15.79
N GLY A 274 -15.29 24.30 -16.51
CA GLY A 274 -14.49 25.50 -16.82
C GLY A 274 -13.27 25.77 -15.93
N GLY A 275 -12.01 25.67 -16.37
CA GLY A 275 -11.41 25.34 -17.67
C GLY A 275 -9.95 25.81 -17.72
N GLY A 276 -9.08 25.16 -18.52
CA GLY A 276 -7.87 25.80 -19.03
C GLY A 276 -6.52 25.07 -19.03
N ALA A 277 -6.47 23.74 -18.98
CA ALA A 277 -5.42 22.93 -19.58
C ALA A 277 -6.11 21.67 -20.10
N GLU A 278 -5.86 21.22 -21.34
CA GLU A 278 -6.51 20.02 -21.88
C GLU A 278 -6.04 18.76 -21.12
N GLU A 279 -6.69 18.48 -20.00
CA GLU A 279 -6.70 17.20 -19.31
C GLU A 279 -7.73 16.29 -19.98
N TRP A 280 -7.27 15.14 -20.48
CA TRP A 280 -8.14 14.09 -21.00
C TRP A 280 -8.92 13.43 -19.85
N PRO A 281 -10.20 13.07 -20.04
CA PRO A 281 -11.02 12.51 -18.97
C PRO A 281 -10.40 11.22 -18.41
N ALA A 282 -10.25 11.18 -17.09
CA ALA A 282 -9.76 10.02 -16.35
C ALA A 282 -10.65 8.80 -16.61
N ILE A 283 -10.03 7.68 -16.96
CA ILE A 283 -10.70 6.39 -17.06
C ILE A 283 -10.89 5.87 -15.63
N ASP A 284 -12.12 5.56 -15.24
CA ASP A 284 -12.39 4.79 -14.02
C ASP A 284 -11.89 3.35 -14.21
N PRO A 285 -10.75 2.95 -13.60
CA PRO A 285 -10.18 1.62 -13.78
C PRO A 285 -11.07 0.53 -13.15
N ALA A 286 -12.02 0.90 -12.28
CA ALA A 286 -12.93 -0.04 -11.65
C ALA A 286 -14.02 -0.58 -12.60
N GLN A 287 -14.16 -0.03 -13.81
CA GLN A 287 -15.20 -0.44 -14.78
C GLN A 287 -14.71 -1.27 -15.96
N VAL A 288 -13.40 -1.45 -16.11
CA VAL A 288 -12.80 -2.21 -17.22
C VAL A 288 -11.74 -3.17 -16.71
N ARG A 289 -11.65 -4.36 -17.30
CA ARG A 289 -10.64 -5.38 -16.98
C ARG A 289 -9.84 -5.73 -18.23
N ILE A 290 -8.53 -5.89 -18.09
CA ILE A 290 -7.67 -6.40 -19.15
C ILE A 290 -7.27 -7.81 -18.79
N GLU A 291 -7.51 -8.76 -19.68
CA GLU A 291 -7.21 -10.18 -19.45
C GLU A 291 -6.54 -10.78 -20.69
N PRO A 292 -5.63 -11.77 -20.52
CA PRO A 292 -5.13 -12.55 -21.65
C PRO A 292 -6.26 -13.27 -22.38
N LEU A 293 -6.28 -13.18 -23.72
CA LEU A 293 -7.26 -13.90 -24.52
C LEU A 293 -6.81 -15.34 -24.72
N GLU A 294 -7.61 -16.27 -24.22
CA GLU A 294 -7.53 -17.70 -24.57
C GLU A 294 -8.21 -18.03 -25.92
N PRO A 295 -7.87 -19.18 -26.55
CA PRO A 295 -8.48 -19.62 -27.81
C PRO A 295 -10.02 -19.66 -27.81
N ASP A 296 -10.65 -19.81 -26.64
CA ASP A 296 -12.10 -19.84 -26.49
C ASP A 296 -12.76 -18.46 -26.58
N HIS A 297 -11.99 -17.37 -26.45
CA HIS A 297 -12.46 -16.02 -26.71
C HIS A 297 -12.50 -15.64 -28.21
N ALA A 298 -11.98 -16.50 -29.10
CA ALA A 298 -11.93 -16.23 -30.53
C ALA A 298 -13.27 -15.80 -31.17
N PRO A 299 -14.45 -16.33 -30.77
CA PRO A 299 -15.74 -15.83 -31.27
C PRO A 299 -16.03 -14.37 -30.90
N LEU A 300 -15.59 -13.91 -29.72
CA LEU A 300 -15.80 -12.54 -29.25
C LEU A 300 -14.95 -11.56 -30.05
N VAL A 301 -13.67 -11.89 -30.22
CA VAL A 301 -12.73 -11.10 -31.04
C VAL A 301 -13.19 -11.05 -32.49
N ALA A 302 -13.59 -12.18 -33.09
CA ALA A 302 -14.09 -12.22 -34.47
C ALA A 302 -15.38 -11.40 -34.66
N ALA A 303 -16.25 -11.34 -33.63
CA ALA A 303 -17.44 -10.49 -33.67
C ALA A 303 -17.06 -8.99 -33.63
N LEU A 304 -16.07 -8.62 -32.83
CA LEU A 304 -15.54 -7.25 -32.75
C LEU A 304 -14.79 -6.86 -34.03
N GLU A 305 -13.93 -7.73 -34.55
CA GLU A 305 -13.24 -7.63 -35.85
C GLU A 305 -14.24 -7.35 -36.97
N LYS A 306 -15.31 -8.13 -37.07
CA LYS A 306 -16.35 -7.93 -38.09
C LYS A 306 -17.06 -6.58 -37.97
N ARG A 307 -17.15 -6.00 -36.76
CA ARG A 307 -17.72 -4.66 -36.53
C ARG A 307 -16.74 -3.56 -36.93
N LEU A 308 -15.45 -3.74 -36.65
CA LEU A 308 -14.41 -2.74 -36.85
C LEU A 308 -13.88 -2.69 -38.28
N PHE A 309 -13.73 -3.84 -38.90
CA PHE A 309 -13.03 -4.03 -40.17
C PHE A 309 -13.94 -4.66 -41.22
N ALA A 310 -15.24 -4.34 -41.20
CA ALA A 310 -16.22 -4.88 -42.15
C ALA A 310 -15.81 -4.70 -43.63
N ASP A 311 -15.09 -3.60 -43.92
CA ASP A 311 -14.60 -3.25 -45.25
C ASP A 311 -13.15 -3.71 -45.52
N GLU A 312 -12.49 -4.35 -44.54
CA GLU A 312 -11.06 -4.73 -44.57
C GLU A 312 -10.85 -6.22 -44.23
N ALA A 313 -11.68 -7.11 -44.78
CA ALA A 313 -11.54 -8.56 -44.67
C ALA A 313 -11.32 -9.06 -43.22
N PRO A 314 -12.33 -8.93 -42.34
CA PRO A 314 -12.19 -9.17 -40.91
C PRO A 314 -11.84 -10.64 -40.60
N TRP A 315 -11.08 -10.86 -39.53
CA TRP A 315 -10.64 -12.22 -39.18
C TRP A 315 -11.81 -13.12 -38.80
N SER A 316 -11.79 -14.36 -39.32
CA SER A 316 -12.74 -15.39 -38.90
C SER A 316 -12.40 -15.88 -37.48
N ALA A 317 -13.38 -16.43 -36.76
CA ALA A 317 -13.13 -17.03 -35.43
C ALA A 317 -12.08 -18.15 -35.47
N GLU A 318 -11.95 -18.86 -36.60
CA GLU A 318 -10.89 -19.85 -36.80
C GLU A 318 -9.51 -19.19 -36.94
N THR A 319 -9.42 -18.10 -37.69
CA THR A 319 -8.19 -17.32 -37.87
C THR A 319 -7.71 -16.73 -36.55
N VAL A 320 -8.62 -16.10 -35.79
CA VAL A 320 -8.31 -15.58 -34.45
C VAL A 320 -7.85 -16.70 -33.53
N ARG A 321 -8.55 -17.85 -33.51
CA ARG A 321 -8.20 -18.98 -32.66
C ARG A 321 -6.78 -19.48 -32.94
N MET A 322 -6.40 -19.55 -34.22
CA MET A 322 -5.04 -19.90 -34.62
C MET A 322 -4.04 -18.83 -34.18
N ALA A 323 -4.37 -17.55 -34.35
CA ALA A 323 -3.49 -16.44 -33.96
C ALA A 323 -3.21 -16.42 -32.46
N ILE A 324 -4.24 -16.54 -31.61
CA ILE A 324 -4.11 -16.63 -30.15
C ILE A 324 -3.23 -17.81 -29.72
N GLY A 325 -3.29 -18.93 -30.46
CA GLY A 325 -2.47 -20.12 -30.19
C GLY A 325 -1.02 -20.02 -30.66
N THR A 326 -0.60 -18.90 -31.27
CA THR A 326 0.75 -18.76 -31.83
C THR A 326 1.77 -18.63 -30.71
N PRO A 327 2.82 -19.48 -30.67
CA PRO A 327 3.88 -19.37 -29.68
C PRO A 327 4.51 -17.97 -29.68
N PHE A 328 4.84 -17.47 -28.49
CA PHE A 328 5.47 -16.16 -28.27
C PHE A 328 4.64 -14.94 -28.71
N THR A 329 3.34 -15.12 -28.96
CA THR A 329 2.41 -14.02 -29.19
C THR A 329 1.44 -13.91 -28.01
N SER A 330 1.32 -12.71 -27.44
CA SER A 330 0.41 -12.44 -26.33
C SER A 330 -0.79 -11.64 -26.82
N PHE A 331 -2.00 -12.18 -26.68
CA PHE A 331 -3.24 -11.47 -26.97
C PHE A 331 -3.87 -10.97 -25.67
N LEU A 332 -4.26 -9.71 -25.65
CA LEU A 332 -4.93 -9.04 -24.53
C LEU A 332 -6.33 -8.60 -24.95
N GLY A 333 -7.31 -8.82 -24.08
CA GLY A 333 -8.69 -8.38 -24.24
C GLY A 333 -9.04 -7.34 -23.19
N LEU A 334 -9.64 -6.24 -23.62
CA LEU A 334 -10.23 -5.21 -22.76
C LEU A 334 -11.73 -5.49 -22.65
N PHE A 335 -12.21 -5.76 -21.44
CA PHE A 335 -13.61 -6.10 -21.16
C PHE A 335 -14.29 -5.06 -20.28
N ARG A 336 -15.58 -4.83 -20.55
CA ARG A 336 -16.49 -4.07 -19.68
C ARG A 336 -17.62 -4.99 -19.25
N GLY A 337 -17.56 -5.47 -18.00
CA GLY A 337 -18.35 -6.65 -17.61
C GLY A 337 -17.93 -7.87 -18.44
N ASP A 338 -18.87 -8.51 -19.13
CA ASP A 338 -18.63 -9.65 -20.02
C ASP A 338 -18.47 -9.26 -21.50
N GLU A 339 -18.57 -7.97 -21.83
CA GLU A 339 -18.43 -7.48 -23.20
C GLU A 339 -16.96 -7.19 -23.54
N LEU A 340 -16.44 -7.81 -24.59
CA LEU A 340 -15.13 -7.47 -25.17
C LEU A 340 -15.24 -6.15 -25.95
N VAL A 341 -14.65 -5.10 -25.41
CA VAL A 341 -14.69 -3.74 -25.96
C VAL A 341 -13.40 -3.33 -26.68
N GLY A 342 -12.34 -4.11 -26.56
CA GLY A 342 -11.09 -3.95 -27.30
C GLY A 342 -10.17 -5.16 -27.21
N TYR A 343 -9.19 -5.25 -28.09
CA TYR A 343 -8.11 -6.24 -28.01
C TYR A 343 -6.81 -5.69 -28.60
N ALA A 344 -5.69 -6.27 -28.21
CA ALA A 344 -4.40 -6.03 -28.82
C ALA A 344 -3.52 -7.27 -28.76
N ASP A 345 -2.48 -7.33 -29.58
CA ASP A 345 -1.49 -8.39 -29.49
C ASP A 345 -0.05 -7.90 -29.69
N LEU A 346 0.86 -8.61 -29.03
CA LEU A 346 2.29 -8.41 -29.08
C LEU A 346 2.98 -9.73 -29.39
N ALA A 347 3.63 -9.82 -30.55
CA ALA A 347 4.51 -10.91 -30.90
C ALA A 347 5.93 -10.61 -30.41
N VAL A 348 6.58 -11.58 -29.77
CA VAL A 348 7.97 -11.48 -29.33
C VAL A 348 8.77 -12.58 -30.04
N LEU A 349 9.76 -12.18 -30.82
CA LEU A 349 10.61 -13.09 -31.59
C LEU A 349 12.04 -13.04 -31.04
N GLY A 350 12.76 -14.17 -31.10
CA GLY A 350 14.15 -14.26 -30.65
C GLY A 350 14.33 -14.90 -29.27
N SER A 351 15.58 -14.96 -28.81
CA SER A 351 15.89 -15.40 -27.45
C SER A 351 15.75 -14.22 -26.47
N PRO A 352 15.58 -14.42 -25.15
CA PRO A 352 15.49 -13.31 -24.20
C PRO A 352 16.64 -12.30 -24.23
N GLN A 353 17.79 -12.66 -24.81
CA GLN A 353 18.96 -11.79 -24.95
C GLN A 353 18.99 -10.99 -26.26
N ASP A 354 18.18 -11.39 -27.26
CA ASP A 354 18.09 -10.81 -28.60
C ASP A 354 16.61 -10.70 -29.03
N ALA A 355 15.72 -10.34 -28.10
CA ALA A 355 14.28 -10.31 -28.35
C ALA A 355 13.91 -9.08 -29.18
N GLU A 356 13.04 -9.26 -30.17
CA GLU A 356 12.36 -8.18 -30.91
C GLU A 356 10.86 -8.33 -30.68
N ALA A 357 10.15 -7.23 -30.43
CA ALA A 357 8.71 -7.24 -30.21
C ALA A 357 7.97 -6.52 -31.35
N GLU A 358 6.79 -7.00 -31.70
CA GLU A 358 5.95 -6.42 -32.76
C GLU A 358 4.50 -6.32 -32.28
N VAL A 359 3.94 -5.10 -32.26
CA VAL A 359 2.50 -4.89 -32.04
C VAL A 359 1.81 -5.14 -33.37
N GLN A 360 1.08 -6.25 -33.50
CA GLN A 360 0.47 -6.62 -34.78
C GLN A 360 -0.95 -6.06 -34.90
N ASN A 361 -1.74 -6.11 -33.82
CA ASN A 361 -3.06 -5.50 -33.80
C ASN A 361 -3.32 -4.70 -32.52
N ILE A 362 -4.10 -3.63 -32.66
CA ILE A 362 -4.78 -2.94 -31.57
C ILE A 362 -6.10 -2.38 -32.09
N ALA A 363 -7.19 -2.76 -31.43
CA ALA A 363 -8.53 -2.39 -31.87
C ALA A 363 -9.43 -2.11 -30.67
N ILE A 364 -10.15 -0.99 -30.74
CA ILE A 364 -11.14 -0.57 -29.73
C ILE A 364 -12.47 -0.31 -30.44
N ALA A 365 -13.57 -0.80 -29.85
CA ALA A 365 -14.93 -0.56 -30.35
C ALA A 365 -15.21 0.95 -30.56
N PRO A 366 -15.90 1.38 -31.64
CA PRO A 366 -16.01 2.80 -32.00
C PRO A 366 -16.60 3.69 -30.91
N GLU A 367 -17.61 3.19 -30.18
CA GLU A 367 -18.26 3.87 -29.05
C GLU A 367 -17.33 4.09 -27.84
N HIS A 368 -16.15 3.47 -27.86
CA HIS A 368 -15.15 3.49 -26.80
C HIS A 368 -13.82 4.16 -27.22
N GLN A 369 -13.69 4.58 -28.48
CA GLN A 369 -12.52 5.32 -28.97
C GLN A 369 -12.47 6.75 -28.38
N GLY A 370 -11.26 7.32 -28.29
CA GLY A 370 -11.04 8.65 -27.72
C GLY A 370 -11.17 8.73 -26.18
N LYS A 371 -11.39 7.59 -25.50
CA LYS A 371 -11.52 7.48 -24.04
C LYS A 371 -10.28 6.89 -23.37
N GLY A 372 -9.15 6.84 -24.07
CA GLY A 372 -7.87 6.34 -23.53
C GLY A 372 -7.73 4.81 -23.39
N TYR A 373 -8.70 4.00 -23.79
CA TYR A 373 -8.61 2.52 -23.68
C TYR A 373 -7.46 1.89 -24.47
N SER A 374 -7.04 2.49 -25.58
CA SER A 374 -5.86 2.02 -26.32
C SER A 374 -4.58 2.16 -25.49
N ARG A 375 -4.48 3.16 -24.58
CA ARG A 375 -3.34 3.27 -23.67
C ARG A 375 -3.28 2.09 -22.71
N LEU A 376 -4.42 1.69 -22.14
CA LEU A 376 -4.45 0.56 -21.20
C LEU A 376 -3.89 -0.74 -21.82
N LEU A 377 -4.20 -1.00 -23.09
CA LEU A 377 -3.64 -2.13 -23.83
C LEU A 377 -2.17 -1.92 -24.21
N MET A 378 -1.80 -0.71 -24.64
CA MET A 378 -0.42 -0.35 -24.97
C MET A 378 0.51 -0.44 -23.75
N ASP A 379 0.09 0.02 -22.58
CA ASP A 379 0.86 -0.03 -21.34
C ASP A 379 1.25 -1.46 -20.99
N GLN A 380 0.30 -2.40 -21.11
CA GLN A 380 0.56 -3.83 -20.89
C GLN A 380 1.54 -4.42 -21.91
N MET A 381 1.40 -4.07 -23.19
CA MET A 381 2.31 -4.54 -24.24
C MET A 381 3.71 -3.95 -24.09
N MET A 382 3.84 -2.65 -23.80
CA MET A 382 5.14 -2.02 -23.59
C MET A 382 5.82 -2.56 -22.34
N ALA A 383 5.08 -2.81 -21.26
CA ALA A 383 5.63 -3.45 -20.08
C ALA A 383 6.19 -4.86 -20.36
N ILE A 384 5.64 -5.60 -21.33
CA ILE A 384 6.22 -6.88 -21.78
C ILE A 384 7.51 -6.63 -22.57
N ALA A 385 7.52 -5.71 -23.53
CA ALA A 385 8.69 -5.42 -24.34
C ALA A 385 9.85 -4.80 -23.55
N ASP A 386 9.56 -3.91 -22.61
CA ASP A 386 10.54 -3.23 -21.75
C ASP A 386 11.26 -4.24 -20.84
N ARG A 387 10.54 -5.22 -20.30
CA ARG A 387 11.13 -6.33 -19.52
C ARG A 387 12.10 -7.18 -20.33
N LEU A 388 11.95 -7.22 -21.65
CA LEU A 388 12.81 -8.00 -22.54
C LEU A 388 13.92 -7.15 -23.17
N HIS A 389 13.98 -5.86 -22.85
CA HIS A 389 14.80 -4.88 -23.58
C HIS A 389 14.65 -5.01 -25.10
N ALA A 390 13.43 -5.33 -25.55
CA ALA A 390 13.16 -5.56 -26.96
C ALA A 390 12.82 -4.23 -27.64
N PRO A 391 13.41 -3.91 -28.81
CA PRO A 391 12.85 -2.89 -29.67
C PRO A 391 11.44 -3.32 -30.08
N VAL A 392 10.52 -2.35 -30.16
CA VAL A 392 9.13 -2.63 -30.54
C VAL A 392 8.85 -2.05 -31.92
N PHE A 393 8.32 -2.89 -32.81
CA PHE A 393 7.92 -2.52 -34.16
C PHE A 393 6.40 -2.52 -34.27
N LEU A 394 5.88 -1.68 -35.17
CA LEU A 394 4.49 -1.73 -35.60
C LEU A 394 4.31 -1.16 -37.00
N GLU A 395 3.20 -1.52 -37.64
CA GLU A 395 2.68 -0.80 -38.80
C GLU A 395 1.37 -0.08 -38.51
N VAL A 396 1.24 1.14 -39.06
CA VAL A 396 0.04 1.95 -38.91
C VAL A 396 -0.31 2.63 -40.23
N ARG A 397 -1.60 2.67 -40.60
CA ARG A 397 -2.04 3.42 -41.79
C ARG A 397 -1.60 4.88 -41.71
N THR A 398 -1.10 5.41 -42.82
CA THR A 398 -0.61 6.80 -42.87
C THR A 398 -1.69 7.85 -42.62
N ASP A 399 -2.98 7.49 -42.78
CA ASP A 399 -4.14 8.34 -42.53
C ASP A 399 -4.73 8.19 -41.11
N ASN A 400 -4.25 7.26 -40.28
CA ASN A 400 -4.73 7.05 -38.91
C ASN A 400 -4.01 7.96 -37.90
N ARG A 401 -4.32 9.26 -37.96
CA ARG A 401 -3.72 10.29 -37.09
C ARG A 401 -3.85 9.99 -35.58
N PRO A 402 -5.00 9.52 -35.06
CA PRO A 402 -5.13 9.19 -33.65
C PRO A 402 -4.18 8.06 -33.20
N ALA A 403 -4.03 6.99 -33.99
CA ALA A 403 -3.11 5.90 -33.65
C ALA A 403 -1.65 6.34 -33.75
N ILE A 404 -1.28 7.13 -34.76
CA ILE A 404 0.08 7.69 -34.88
C ILE A 404 0.42 8.53 -33.64
N GLY A 405 -0.48 9.42 -33.22
CA GLY A 405 -0.26 10.24 -32.03
C GLY A 405 -0.14 9.40 -30.75
N LEU A 406 -0.93 8.33 -30.63
CA LEU A 406 -0.79 7.37 -29.52
C LEU A 406 0.61 6.74 -29.52
N TYR A 407 1.09 6.23 -30.66
CA TYR A 407 2.39 5.56 -30.74
C TYR A 407 3.56 6.52 -30.50
N GLU A 408 3.48 7.76 -30.99
CA GLU A 408 4.47 8.80 -30.71
C GLU A 408 4.58 9.07 -29.20
N CYS A 409 3.48 9.03 -28.44
CA CYS A 409 3.52 9.15 -26.98
C CYS A 409 4.30 8.02 -26.28
N TYR A 410 4.38 6.83 -26.88
CA TYR A 410 5.18 5.71 -26.36
C TYR A 410 6.62 5.71 -26.90
N GLY A 411 7.04 6.76 -27.62
CA GLY A 411 8.39 6.88 -28.14
C GLY A 411 8.63 6.15 -29.47
N PHE A 412 7.59 5.72 -30.17
CA PHE A 412 7.73 5.17 -31.51
C PHE A 412 8.11 6.26 -32.52
N GLN A 413 9.05 5.94 -33.40
CA GLN A 413 9.51 6.81 -34.47
C GLN A 413 9.25 6.18 -35.83
N ILE A 414 8.79 6.96 -36.81
CA ILE A 414 8.60 6.50 -38.19
C ILE A 414 9.95 6.13 -38.81
N GLN A 415 10.12 4.86 -39.16
CA GLN A 415 11.31 4.33 -39.85
C GLN A 415 11.15 4.36 -41.37
N GLY A 416 9.92 4.25 -41.88
CA GLY A 416 9.65 4.25 -43.32
C GLY A 416 8.18 4.11 -43.67
N THR A 417 7.88 4.03 -44.97
CA THR A 417 6.52 3.88 -45.50
C THR A 417 6.44 2.66 -46.42
N ARG A 418 5.54 1.72 -46.12
CA ARG A 418 5.17 0.59 -46.98
C ARG A 418 3.99 0.99 -47.86
N ARG A 419 4.19 1.02 -49.18
CA ARG A 419 3.15 1.39 -50.14
C ARG A 419 2.18 0.25 -50.40
N GLY A 420 0.87 0.53 -50.38
CA GLY A 420 -0.17 -0.45 -50.67
C GLY A 420 -0.24 -1.64 -49.70
N TYR A 421 0.14 -1.42 -48.43
CA TYR A 421 0.27 -2.47 -47.42
C TYR A 421 -1.08 -3.06 -47.02
N TYR A 422 -2.08 -2.23 -46.72
CA TYR A 422 -3.41 -2.72 -46.32
C TYR A 422 -4.23 -3.12 -47.54
N GLN A 423 -4.85 -4.30 -47.49
CA GLN A 423 -5.68 -4.85 -48.57
C GLN A 423 -7.09 -5.12 -48.04
N PRO A 424 -8.16 -4.84 -48.81
CA PRO A 424 -8.16 -4.46 -50.24
C PRO A 424 -8.05 -2.94 -50.48
N SER A 425 -7.97 -2.11 -49.43
CA SER A 425 -8.02 -0.65 -49.54
C SER A 425 -6.81 -0.04 -50.28
N GLY A 426 -5.68 -0.75 -50.34
CA GLY A 426 -4.44 -0.28 -50.95
C GLY A 426 -3.79 0.85 -50.17
N ALA A 427 -4.14 1.03 -48.89
CA ALA A 427 -3.62 2.11 -48.06
C ALA A 427 -2.14 1.88 -47.70
N ASP A 428 -1.38 2.97 -47.66
CA ASP A 428 0.01 2.98 -47.23
C ASP A 428 0.11 2.85 -45.70
N ALA A 429 1.20 2.25 -45.21
CA ALA A 429 1.49 2.12 -43.79
C ALA A 429 2.83 2.76 -43.43
N TYR A 430 2.90 3.50 -42.33
CA TYR A 430 4.17 3.79 -41.67
C TYR A 430 4.64 2.55 -40.92
N THR A 431 5.91 2.19 -41.08
CA THR A 431 6.60 1.28 -40.16
C THR A 431 7.21 2.15 -39.07
N MET A 432 6.83 1.93 -37.82
CA MET A 432 7.35 2.65 -36.67
C MET A 432 8.15 1.72 -35.77
N MET A 433 9.19 2.26 -35.13
CA MET A 433 10.02 1.53 -34.19
C MET A 433 10.21 2.36 -32.93
N ARG A 434 10.01 1.73 -31.78
CA ARG A 434 10.43 2.21 -30.47
C ARG A 434 11.73 1.51 -30.10
N PRO A 435 12.83 2.25 -29.82
CA PRO A 435 14.10 1.62 -29.48
C PRO A 435 13.99 0.82 -28.17
N PRO A 436 14.91 -0.13 -27.93
CA PRO A 436 15.01 -0.83 -26.66
C PRO A 436 15.10 0.17 -25.51
N HIS A 437 14.41 -0.09 -24.40
CA HIS A 437 14.68 0.66 -23.19
C HIS A 437 16.06 0.26 -22.67
N ALA A 438 17.05 1.15 -22.83
CA ALA A 438 18.41 0.90 -22.39
C ALA A 438 18.43 0.82 -20.86
N PRO A 439 19.02 -0.23 -20.25
CA PRO A 439 19.32 -0.20 -18.83
C PRO A 439 20.27 0.98 -18.59
N ALA A 440 20.00 1.80 -17.57
CA ALA A 440 20.97 2.78 -17.11
C ALA A 440 22.26 2.02 -16.74
N GLU A 441 23.34 2.27 -17.48
CA GLU A 441 24.65 1.69 -17.18
C GLU A 441 25.00 2.00 -15.72
N THR A 442 25.28 0.94 -14.95
CA THR A 442 25.79 1.04 -13.59
C THR A 442 27.23 1.51 -13.61
N GLU A 443 27.41 2.81 -13.82
CA GLU A 443 28.66 3.49 -13.51
C GLU A 443 28.73 3.76 -12.00
N GLN A 444 29.93 3.57 -11.44
CA GLN A 444 30.29 4.06 -10.11
C GLN A 444 29.97 5.57 -10.03
N PRO A 445 29.45 6.08 -8.91
CA PRO A 445 28.96 7.46 -8.85
C PRO A 445 30.09 8.44 -9.15
N ALA A 446 29.98 9.11 -10.30
CA ALA A 446 30.68 10.36 -10.56
C ALA A 446 30.02 11.47 -9.71
N GLU A 447 30.83 12.39 -9.21
CA GLU A 447 30.35 13.60 -8.52
C GLU A 447 29.35 14.36 -9.41
N GLY A 448 28.11 14.56 -8.91
CA GLY A 448 27.16 15.51 -9.48
C GLY A 448 25.84 14.98 -10.07
N ASN A 449 25.45 13.70 -9.88
CA ASN A 449 24.10 13.25 -10.26
C ASN A 449 23.10 13.47 -9.10
N PRO A 450 21.86 13.94 -9.36
CA PRO A 450 20.86 14.09 -8.31
C PRO A 450 20.57 12.76 -7.61
N ARG A 451 20.47 12.82 -6.28
CA ARG A 451 20.11 11.65 -5.45
C ARG A 451 18.62 11.69 -5.16
N PHE A 452 17.93 10.60 -5.45
CA PHE A 452 16.50 10.49 -5.16
C PHE A 452 16.30 9.71 -3.87
N ILE A 453 15.74 10.35 -2.85
CA ILE A 453 15.43 9.72 -1.57
C ILE A 453 13.93 9.45 -1.52
N MET A 454 13.57 8.19 -1.34
CA MET A 454 12.18 7.76 -1.24
C MET A 454 11.80 7.60 0.23
N GLY A 455 10.61 8.07 0.62
CA GLY A 455 10.05 7.92 1.96
C GLY A 455 8.70 7.23 1.94
N VAL A 456 8.51 6.25 2.82
CA VAL A 456 7.27 5.48 2.99
C VAL A 456 6.64 5.81 4.35
N GLU A 457 5.40 6.28 4.33
CA GLU A 457 4.60 6.62 5.51
C GLU A 457 3.35 5.71 5.58
N SER A 458 3.15 5.07 6.74
CA SER A 458 2.02 4.17 7.00
C SER A 458 1.71 4.03 8.49
N SER A 459 1.88 5.09 9.28
CA SER A 459 1.73 5.08 10.74
C SER A 459 0.28 5.06 11.20
N CYS A 460 -0.64 5.66 10.43
CA CYS A 460 -2.05 5.79 10.79
C CYS A 460 -3.01 5.28 9.71
N ASP A 461 -3.60 6.16 8.89
CA ASP A 461 -4.61 5.79 7.89
C ASP A 461 -4.31 6.27 6.46
N GLU A 462 -3.25 7.04 6.28
CA GLU A 462 -2.62 7.38 5.02
C GLU A 462 -1.51 6.39 4.63
N THR A 463 -1.53 5.93 3.37
CA THR A 463 -0.40 5.24 2.76
C THR A 463 0.31 6.23 1.85
N GLY A 464 1.46 6.73 2.26
CA GLY A 464 2.22 7.75 1.55
C GLY A 464 3.53 7.22 0.97
N VAL A 465 3.84 7.55 -0.28
CA VAL A 465 5.18 7.42 -0.86
C VAL A 465 5.59 8.76 -1.47
N GLY A 466 6.65 9.34 -0.93
CA GLY A 466 7.21 10.60 -1.39
C GLY A 466 8.64 10.43 -1.87
N ILE A 467 9.07 11.26 -2.81
CA ILE A 467 10.42 11.25 -3.36
C ILE A 467 10.97 12.66 -3.35
N ILE A 468 12.13 12.83 -2.70
CA ILE A 468 12.92 14.07 -2.70
C ILE A 468 14.11 13.90 -3.63
N GLU A 469 14.31 14.87 -4.51
CA GLU A 469 15.54 15.05 -5.26
C GLU A 469 16.50 15.94 -4.47
N ILE A 470 17.69 15.42 -4.19
CA ILE A 470 18.81 16.17 -3.62
C ILE A 470 19.74 16.59 -4.76
N ASN A 471 19.93 17.90 -4.90
CA ASN A 471 20.92 18.48 -5.79
C ASN A 471 22.09 19.06 -4.96
N GLY A 472 23.31 18.61 -5.23
CA GLY A 472 24.52 19.03 -4.49
C GLY A 472 24.79 18.21 -3.22
N ASP A 473 25.75 18.69 -2.43
CA ASP A 473 26.27 18.03 -1.21
C ASP A 473 26.44 19.04 -0.05
N GLY A 474 26.35 18.50 1.18
CA GLY A 474 26.55 19.26 2.42
C GLY A 474 25.58 20.44 2.57
N ASP A 475 26.03 21.51 3.21
CA ASP A 475 25.24 22.71 3.51
C ASP A 475 24.74 23.47 2.26
N GLY A 476 25.28 23.16 1.08
CA GLY A 476 24.87 23.76 -0.19
C GLY A 476 23.85 22.95 -0.98
N ALA A 477 23.40 21.80 -0.44
CA ALA A 477 22.45 20.95 -1.12
C ALA A 477 21.04 21.55 -1.10
N THR A 478 20.29 21.40 -2.20
CA THR A 478 18.90 21.81 -2.29
C THR A 478 18.00 20.59 -2.41
N LEU A 479 16.88 20.60 -1.67
CA LEU A 479 15.88 19.56 -1.69
C LEU A 479 14.69 20.00 -2.54
N ARG A 480 14.22 19.12 -3.43
CA ARG A 480 13.03 19.37 -4.25
C ARG A 480 12.10 18.17 -4.19
N ILE A 481 10.80 18.41 -4.05
CA ILE A 481 9.79 17.34 -4.18
C ILE A 481 9.74 16.88 -5.64
N ALA A 482 10.08 15.61 -5.86
CA ALA A 482 9.98 14.93 -7.16
C ALA A 482 8.64 14.21 -7.31
N SER A 483 8.09 13.67 -6.22
CA SER A 483 6.78 13.05 -6.18
C SER A 483 6.21 13.07 -4.77
N ASP A 484 4.88 13.21 -4.67
CA ASP A 484 4.10 12.98 -3.46
C ASP A 484 2.83 12.20 -3.84
N GLN A 485 2.70 10.97 -3.35
CA GLN A 485 1.54 10.11 -3.62
C GLN A 485 0.97 9.60 -2.31
N VAL A 486 -0.33 9.80 -2.10
CA VAL A 486 -1.03 9.42 -0.88
C VAL A 486 -2.34 8.70 -1.22
N ALA A 487 -2.56 7.55 -0.61
CA ALA A 487 -3.85 6.87 -0.57
C ALA A 487 -4.41 6.89 0.85
N SER A 488 -5.55 7.57 1.06
CA SER A 488 -6.21 7.64 2.36
C SER A 488 -7.28 6.56 2.52
N SER A 489 -7.31 5.92 3.70
CA SER A 489 -8.35 4.96 4.08
C SER A 489 -9.47 5.59 4.94
N MET A 490 -9.48 6.91 5.10
CA MET A 490 -10.38 7.64 6.00
C MET A 490 -11.87 7.32 5.81
N GLU A 491 -12.34 7.15 4.56
CA GLU A 491 -13.72 6.77 4.26
C GLU A 491 -14.11 5.40 4.84
N GLN A 492 -13.17 4.45 4.90
CA GLN A 492 -13.41 3.11 5.44
C GLN A 492 -13.66 3.15 6.96
N HIS A 493 -13.11 4.17 7.63
CA HIS A 493 -13.20 4.43 9.06
C HIS A 493 -14.43 5.26 9.45
N ALA A 494 -14.98 6.06 8.53
CA ALA A 494 -16.08 6.99 8.78
C ALA A 494 -17.30 6.31 9.43
N ARG A 495 -17.66 5.09 9.00
CA ARG A 495 -18.76 4.31 9.60
C ARG A 495 -18.52 3.88 11.05
N PHE A 496 -17.27 3.89 11.52
CA PHE A 496 -16.89 3.62 12.92
C PHE A 496 -16.65 4.92 13.70
N GLY A 497 -16.66 6.07 13.02
CA GLY A 497 -16.44 7.40 13.58
C GLY A 497 -15.00 7.68 14.01
N GLY A 498 -14.04 6.84 13.62
CA GLY A 498 -12.62 6.95 13.99
C GLY A 498 -11.82 5.77 13.44
N VAL A 499 -10.49 5.92 13.43
CA VAL A 499 -9.58 4.94 12.83
C VAL A 499 -9.68 3.58 13.51
N VAL A 500 -9.91 2.53 12.71
CA VAL A 500 -9.90 1.13 13.14
C VAL A 500 -8.57 0.51 12.71
N PRO A 501 -7.67 0.13 13.66
CA PRO A 501 -6.31 -0.30 13.32
C PRO A 501 -6.23 -1.48 12.35
N GLU A 502 -7.16 -2.42 12.48
CA GLU A 502 -7.24 -3.59 11.61
C GLU A 502 -7.67 -3.26 10.17
N ILE A 503 -8.48 -2.22 9.97
CA ILE A 503 -8.89 -1.73 8.64
C ILE A 503 -7.74 -0.95 8.01
N ALA A 504 -7.09 -0.08 8.78
CA ALA A 504 -5.94 0.70 8.32
C ALA A 504 -4.80 -0.22 7.82
N SER A 505 -4.44 -1.23 8.63
CA SER A 505 -3.40 -2.20 8.27
C SER A 505 -3.71 -2.96 6.96
N ARG A 506 -4.99 -3.22 6.65
CA ARG A 506 -5.39 -3.87 5.40
C ARG A 506 -5.31 -2.90 4.22
N ALA A 507 -5.77 -1.68 4.43
CA ALA A 507 -5.71 -0.64 3.41
C ALA A 507 -4.26 -0.35 3.00
N HIS A 508 -3.30 -0.27 3.94
CA HIS A 508 -1.88 -0.12 3.60
C HIS A 508 -1.36 -1.26 2.74
N LEU A 509 -1.72 -2.51 3.06
CA LEU A 509 -1.26 -3.68 2.30
C LEU A 509 -1.78 -3.65 0.86
N GLU A 510 -3.02 -3.21 0.66
CA GLU A 510 -3.65 -3.10 -0.66
C GLU A 510 -3.13 -1.88 -1.46
N ALA A 511 -2.86 -0.76 -0.77
CA ALA A 511 -2.48 0.50 -1.42
C ALA A 511 -0.98 0.62 -1.71
N MET A 512 -0.10 -0.10 -1.01
CA MET A 512 1.35 0.10 -1.07
C MET A 512 1.93 0.00 -2.50
N GLN A 513 1.65 -1.09 -3.24
CA GLN A 513 2.15 -1.26 -4.61
C GLN A 513 1.62 -0.17 -5.56
N PRO A 514 0.30 0.10 -5.64
CA PRO A 514 -0.22 1.20 -6.46
C PRO A 514 0.43 2.56 -6.16
N VAL A 515 0.54 2.93 -4.88
CA VAL A 515 1.12 4.22 -4.46
C VAL A 515 2.61 4.28 -4.80
N MET A 516 3.36 3.18 -4.57
CA MET A 516 4.77 3.07 -4.91
C MET A 516 5.02 3.28 -6.42
N ARG A 517 4.28 2.56 -7.27
CA ARG A 517 4.40 2.67 -8.73
C ARG A 517 4.06 4.08 -9.21
N ALA A 518 3.00 4.67 -8.68
CA ALA A 518 2.63 6.04 -9.00
C ALA A 518 3.75 7.02 -8.62
N ALA A 519 4.40 6.84 -7.47
CA ALA A 519 5.47 7.72 -7.02
C ALA A 519 6.70 7.64 -7.92
N LEU A 520 7.14 6.41 -8.26
CA LEU A 520 8.24 6.18 -9.21
C LEU A 520 7.94 6.77 -10.59
N GLN A 521 6.70 6.58 -11.08
CA GLN A 521 6.26 7.10 -12.37
C GLN A 521 6.28 8.64 -12.41
N VAL A 522 5.76 9.30 -11.37
CA VAL A 522 5.72 10.77 -11.27
C VAL A 522 7.13 11.34 -11.14
N ALA A 523 8.01 10.70 -10.36
CA ALA A 523 9.41 11.10 -10.25
C ALA A 523 10.24 10.79 -11.51
N GLY A 524 9.76 9.89 -12.39
CA GLY A 524 10.46 9.49 -13.60
C GLY A 524 11.72 8.66 -13.33
N ILE A 525 11.72 7.85 -12.27
CA ILE A 525 12.85 7.01 -11.86
C ILE A 525 12.46 5.54 -11.77
N GLU A 526 13.37 4.64 -12.10
CA GLU A 526 13.17 3.20 -11.93
C GLU A 526 13.40 2.76 -10.47
N LYS A 527 14.43 3.33 -9.83
CA LYS A 527 14.76 3.09 -8.43
C LYS A 527 15.37 4.33 -7.78
N PRO A 528 15.15 4.54 -6.47
CA PRO A 528 15.75 5.64 -5.73
C PRO A 528 17.22 5.34 -5.36
N SER A 529 17.92 6.34 -4.83
CA SER A 529 19.26 6.20 -4.24
C SER A 529 19.23 5.64 -2.81
N ALA A 530 18.13 5.86 -2.07
CA ALA A 530 17.87 5.26 -0.77
C ALA A 530 16.35 5.20 -0.50
N VAL A 531 15.95 4.31 0.40
CA VAL A 531 14.56 4.16 0.85
C VAL A 531 14.50 4.42 2.35
N ALA A 532 13.57 5.24 2.78
CA ALA A 532 13.28 5.52 4.18
C ALA A 532 11.85 5.09 4.51
N ALA A 533 11.61 4.72 5.76
CA ALA A 533 10.27 4.42 6.24
C ALA A 533 10.05 4.86 7.67
N THR A 534 8.82 5.23 7.96
CA THR A 534 8.33 5.45 9.31
C THR A 534 8.34 4.14 10.09
N ILE A 535 9.13 4.08 11.15
CA ILE A 535 9.13 2.95 12.09
C ILE A 535 8.37 3.23 13.39
N GLY A 536 8.01 4.50 13.63
CA GLY A 536 7.26 4.93 14.79
C GLY A 536 7.31 6.44 15.03
N PRO A 537 6.51 6.96 15.98
CA PRO A 537 5.38 6.27 16.63
C PRO A 537 4.21 6.02 15.66
N GLY A 538 3.20 5.22 16.07
CA GLY A 538 2.03 4.93 15.23
C GLY A 538 1.30 3.63 15.56
N LEU A 539 0.30 3.28 14.75
CA LEU A 539 -0.44 2.03 14.88
C LEU A 539 0.44 0.85 14.51
N ALA A 540 0.69 -0.06 15.46
CA ALA A 540 1.61 -1.20 15.28
C ALA A 540 1.37 -2.01 13.99
N GLY A 541 0.11 -2.35 13.68
CA GLY A 541 -0.22 -3.11 12.48
C GLY A 541 -0.01 -2.34 11.17
N ALA A 542 -0.13 -1.01 11.22
CA ALA A 542 0.04 -0.12 10.08
C ALA A 542 1.54 0.10 9.79
N LEU A 543 2.32 0.44 10.83
CA LEU A 543 3.77 0.61 10.76
C LEU A 543 4.47 -0.61 10.16
N LEU A 544 4.07 -1.81 10.59
CA LEU A 544 4.65 -3.07 10.12
C LEU A 544 4.50 -3.27 8.61
N VAL A 545 3.40 -2.81 8.01
CA VAL A 545 3.16 -3.00 6.58
C VAL A 545 4.10 -2.10 5.76
N GLY A 546 4.17 -0.81 6.08
CA GLY A 546 5.04 0.13 5.36
C GLY A 546 6.52 -0.16 5.58
N ALA A 547 6.93 -0.42 6.82
CA ALA A 547 8.32 -0.76 7.11
C ALA A 547 8.74 -2.07 6.41
N ALA A 548 7.89 -3.11 6.41
CA ALA A 548 8.22 -4.38 5.74
C ALA A 548 8.35 -4.19 4.22
N ALA A 549 7.43 -3.46 3.60
CA ALA A 549 7.50 -3.14 2.19
C ALA A 549 8.76 -2.32 1.86
N ALA A 550 9.04 -1.26 2.61
CA ALA A 550 10.20 -0.39 2.39
C ALA A 550 11.53 -1.13 2.51
N LYS A 551 11.68 -2.00 3.51
CA LYS A 551 12.86 -2.87 3.63
C LYS A 551 13.00 -3.82 2.44
N ALA A 552 11.89 -4.38 1.96
CA ALA A 552 11.88 -5.27 0.82
C ALA A 552 12.28 -4.55 -0.48
N TYR A 553 11.76 -3.33 -0.70
CA TYR A 553 12.19 -2.46 -1.81
C TYR A 553 13.67 -2.12 -1.71
N ALA A 554 14.15 -1.69 -0.54
CA ALA A 554 15.56 -1.39 -0.31
C ALA A 554 16.47 -2.60 -0.60
N ALA A 555 16.10 -3.77 -0.08
CA ALA A 555 16.82 -5.02 -0.28
C ALA A 555 16.82 -5.48 -1.74
N ALA A 556 15.68 -5.38 -2.43
CA ALA A 556 15.55 -5.80 -3.83
C ALA A 556 16.31 -4.88 -4.79
N TRP A 557 16.28 -3.57 -4.55
CA TRP A 557 17.01 -2.57 -5.35
C TRP A 557 18.50 -2.44 -4.99
N GLU A 558 18.92 -3.12 -3.91
CA GLU A 558 20.25 -3.05 -3.32
C GLU A 558 20.64 -1.62 -2.94
N VAL A 559 19.72 -0.89 -2.30
CA VAL A 559 19.92 0.50 -1.85
C VAL A 559 19.81 0.62 -0.33
N PRO A 560 20.43 1.64 0.29
CA PRO A 560 20.38 1.84 1.72
C PRO A 560 18.95 2.05 2.25
N PHE A 561 18.71 1.58 3.47
CA PHE A 561 17.46 1.75 4.20
C PHE A 561 17.63 2.74 5.37
N TYR A 562 16.65 3.61 5.62
CA TYR A 562 16.63 4.53 6.76
C TYR A 562 15.33 4.38 7.56
N ALA A 563 15.43 3.97 8.81
CA ALA A 563 14.34 3.77 9.75
C ALA A 563 14.11 5.05 10.56
N VAL A 564 13.18 5.89 10.12
CA VAL A 564 13.05 7.26 10.65
C VAL A 564 11.84 7.45 11.55
N ASN A 565 11.93 8.47 12.40
CA ASN A 565 10.86 8.89 13.29
C ASN A 565 9.82 9.75 12.57
N HIS A 566 8.55 9.38 12.71
CA HIS A 566 7.39 10.07 12.14
C HIS A 566 7.35 11.57 12.51
N LEU A 567 7.58 11.89 13.80
CA LEU A 567 7.49 13.26 14.31
C LEU A 567 8.62 14.14 13.77
N GLY A 568 9.80 13.56 13.54
CA GLY A 568 10.90 14.25 12.86
C GLY A 568 10.54 14.60 11.41
N GLY A 569 9.71 13.77 10.75
CA GLY A 569 9.18 14.06 9.42
C GLY A 569 8.34 15.34 9.39
N HIS A 570 7.41 15.48 10.34
CA HIS A 570 6.57 16.69 10.50
C HIS A 570 7.40 17.97 10.73
N VAL A 571 8.61 17.85 11.29
CA VAL A 571 9.55 18.98 11.40
C VAL A 571 10.31 19.20 10.10
N ALA A 572 10.73 18.13 9.43
CA ALA A 572 11.56 18.21 8.22
C ALA A 572 10.85 18.85 7.02
N VAL A 573 9.53 18.73 6.88
CA VAL A 573 8.78 19.32 5.75
C VAL A 573 8.88 20.84 5.68
N ASP A 574 9.11 21.51 6.81
CA ASP A 574 9.27 22.96 6.85
C ASP A 574 10.47 23.43 6.01
N THR A 575 11.50 22.59 5.90
CA THR A 575 12.70 22.88 5.11
C THR A 575 12.48 22.86 3.60
N LEU A 576 11.33 22.35 3.14
CA LEU A 576 10.96 22.31 1.73
C LEU A 576 10.23 23.58 1.28
N VAL A 577 9.91 24.49 2.20
CA VAL A 577 9.21 25.73 1.90
C VAL A 577 10.19 26.77 1.37
N ASP A 578 9.91 27.29 0.18
CA ASP A 578 10.77 28.28 -0.49
C ASP A 578 11.04 29.49 0.41
N GLY A 579 12.32 29.79 0.63
CA GLY A 579 12.79 30.95 1.39
C GLY A 579 12.90 30.73 2.90
N VAL A 580 12.61 29.54 3.42
CA VAL A 580 12.91 29.18 4.81
C VAL A 580 14.42 28.99 4.98
N ASP A 581 15.02 29.73 5.89
CA ASP A 581 16.40 29.51 6.34
C ASP A 581 16.40 28.36 7.35
N THR A 582 16.91 27.19 6.96
CA THR A 582 16.90 25.99 7.81
C THR A 582 17.66 26.17 9.13
N SER A 583 18.57 27.14 9.23
CA SER A 583 19.26 27.44 10.49
C SER A 583 18.35 28.03 11.56
N THR A 584 17.17 28.54 11.19
CA THR A 584 16.17 29.02 12.17
C THR A 584 15.56 27.89 12.99
N LEU A 585 15.65 26.65 12.49
CA LEU A 585 15.21 25.44 13.20
C LEU A 585 16.23 24.93 14.24
N ASP A 586 17.43 25.51 14.34
CA ASP A 586 18.42 25.13 15.35
C ASP A 586 18.01 25.52 16.78
N ASN A 587 17.00 26.39 16.92
CA ASN A 587 16.36 26.71 18.19
C ASN A 587 14.89 27.11 17.98
N ALA A 588 14.06 26.13 17.60
CA ALA A 588 12.65 26.33 17.33
C ALA A 588 11.78 25.54 18.32
N ILE A 589 10.53 26.00 18.50
CA ILE A 589 9.49 25.19 19.14
C ILE A 589 8.60 24.64 18.05
N ALA A 590 8.35 23.33 18.06
CA ALA A 590 7.34 22.71 17.20
C ALA A 590 6.09 22.38 18.03
N LEU A 591 4.94 22.89 17.60
CA LEU A 591 3.63 22.49 18.07
C LEU A 591 3.05 21.50 17.04
N LEU A 592 3.17 20.21 17.35
CA LEU A 592 2.66 19.13 16.50
C LEU A 592 1.28 18.70 16.98
N VAL A 593 0.26 18.92 16.15
CA VAL A 593 -1.14 18.67 16.51
C VAL A 593 -1.83 17.87 15.40
N SER A 594 -2.04 16.59 15.62
CA SER A 594 -2.70 15.67 14.69
C SER A 594 -3.91 14.99 15.33
N GLY A 595 -4.47 13.98 14.64
CA GLY A 595 -5.51 13.12 15.19
C GLY A 595 -5.05 12.34 16.43
N GLY A 596 -3.78 11.88 16.43
CA GLY A 596 -3.20 11.05 17.49
C GLY A 596 -2.16 11.74 18.37
N HIS A 597 -1.62 12.90 17.95
CA HIS A 597 -0.56 13.61 18.68
C HIS A 597 -0.99 15.02 19.05
N THR A 598 -0.58 15.47 20.23
CA THR A 598 -0.60 16.89 20.61
C THR A 598 0.58 17.12 21.53
N GLN A 599 1.66 17.66 20.97
CA GLN A 599 2.96 17.78 21.62
C GLN A 599 3.58 19.15 21.35
N ILE A 600 4.35 19.62 22.33
CA ILE A 600 5.30 20.74 22.19
C ILE A 600 6.70 20.15 22.27
N LEU A 601 7.47 20.35 21.20
CA LEU A 601 8.84 19.87 21.07
C LEU A 601 9.81 21.04 21.00
N HIS A 602 10.98 20.89 21.62
CA HIS A 602 12.12 21.77 21.36
C HIS A 602 12.99 21.16 20.28
N VAL A 603 13.08 21.83 19.14
CA VAL A 603 13.85 21.42 17.97
C VAL A 603 15.19 22.14 18.00
N GLN A 604 16.27 21.36 17.90
CA GLN A 604 17.66 21.85 17.94
C GLN A 604 18.39 21.68 16.58
N GLY A 605 17.61 21.52 15.52
CA GLY A 605 18.03 21.19 14.17
C GLY A 605 17.31 19.95 13.62
N VAL A 606 17.10 19.93 12.31
CA VAL A 606 16.42 18.82 11.63
C VAL A 606 17.27 17.55 11.67
N GLY A 607 16.65 16.40 11.92
CA GLY A 607 17.34 15.11 12.03
C GLY A 607 18.08 14.88 13.35
N LYS A 608 18.15 15.88 14.24
CA LYS A 608 18.72 15.70 15.59
C LYS A 608 17.66 15.19 16.58
N PRO A 609 18.06 14.56 17.70
CA PRO A 609 17.17 14.31 18.82
C PRO A 609 16.42 15.57 19.26
N MET A 610 15.11 15.46 19.46
CA MET A 610 14.26 16.55 19.93
C MET A 610 13.83 16.31 21.38
N GLU A 611 13.66 17.38 22.16
CA GLU A 611 13.20 17.30 23.56
C GLU A 611 11.68 17.49 23.62
N GLU A 612 10.95 16.51 24.17
CA GLU A 612 9.53 16.69 24.49
C GLU A 612 9.38 17.63 25.71
N LEU A 613 8.73 18.79 25.51
CA LEU A 613 8.44 19.72 26.59
C LEU A 613 7.10 19.44 27.26
N GLY A 614 6.12 19.01 26.48
CA GLY A 614 4.82 18.60 27.00
C GLY A 614 3.95 17.94 25.95
N SER A 615 3.07 17.08 26.42
CA SER A 615 2.18 16.27 25.60
C SER A 615 0.76 16.26 26.19
N THR A 616 -0.21 15.75 25.43
CA THR A 616 -1.56 15.53 25.99
C THR A 616 -1.56 14.39 27.00
N LEU A 617 -2.23 14.58 28.13
CA LEU A 617 -2.43 13.55 29.15
C LEU A 617 -3.64 12.65 28.85
N ASP A 618 -4.48 13.04 27.88
CA ASP A 618 -5.70 12.33 27.53
C ASP A 618 -5.99 12.29 26.02
N ASP A 619 -7.09 12.88 25.56
CA ASP A 619 -7.44 12.92 24.14
C ASP A 619 -6.44 13.85 23.42
N ALA A 620 -5.97 13.48 22.22
CA ALA A 620 -5.31 14.46 21.34
C ALA A 620 -6.33 15.53 20.90
N ALA A 621 -5.84 16.69 20.46
CA ALA A 621 -6.72 17.76 20.00
C ALA A 621 -7.59 17.30 18.83
N GLY A 622 -7.03 16.64 17.81
CA GLY A 622 -7.82 16.12 16.68
C GLY A 622 -8.88 15.12 17.13
N GLU A 623 -8.51 14.18 18.01
CA GLU A 623 -9.46 13.24 18.62
C GLU A 623 -10.59 13.94 19.40
N ALA A 624 -10.30 15.04 20.08
CA ALA A 624 -11.33 15.84 20.76
C ALA A 624 -12.31 16.48 19.77
N TYR A 625 -11.83 16.98 18.61
CA TYR A 625 -12.68 17.47 17.53
C TYR A 625 -13.58 16.34 16.99
N ASP A 626 -13.02 15.17 16.72
CA ASP A 626 -13.79 14.01 16.21
C ASP A 626 -14.85 13.54 17.19
N LYS A 627 -14.52 13.47 18.49
CA LYS A 627 -15.46 13.10 19.54
C LYS A 627 -16.58 14.13 19.70
N VAL A 628 -16.27 15.42 19.58
CA VAL A 628 -17.29 16.49 19.63
C VAL A 628 -18.17 16.46 18.39
N ALA A 629 -17.61 16.32 17.19
CA ALA A 629 -18.37 16.19 15.96
C ALA A 629 -19.34 14.99 16.02
N ARG A 630 -18.86 13.85 16.51
CA ARG A 630 -19.70 12.67 16.73
C ARG A 630 -20.82 12.92 17.73
N LEU A 631 -20.52 13.61 18.84
CA LEU A 631 -21.52 13.97 19.86
C LEU A 631 -22.62 14.86 19.29
N LEU A 632 -22.28 15.75 18.36
CA LEU A 632 -23.20 16.67 17.69
C LEU A 632 -23.88 16.06 16.47
N GLY A 633 -23.54 14.83 16.07
CA GLY A 633 -24.09 14.19 14.87
C GLY A 633 -23.57 14.76 13.55
N LEU A 634 -22.37 15.35 13.54
CA LEU A 634 -21.81 16.06 12.39
C LEU A 634 -21.02 15.16 11.43
N GLY A 635 -20.78 13.89 11.79
CA GLY A 635 -20.00 12.95 10.98
C GLY A 635 -18.51 12.89 11.36
N TYR A 636 -17.70 12.33 10.45
CA TYR A 636 -16.25 12.11 10.58
C TYR A 636 -15.58 12.29 9.20
N PRO A 637 -14.40 12.93 9.09
CA PRO A 637 -13.60 13.53 10.16
C PRO A 637 -14.21 14.82 10.73
N GLY A 638 -14.11 15.01 12.05
CA GLY A 638 -14.78 16.10 12.76
C GLY A 638 -14.09 17.44 12.66
N GLY A 639 -12.75 17.45 12.56
CA GLY A 639 -11.93 18.66 12.48
C GLY A 639 -12.40 19.66 11.40
N PRO A 640 -12.41 19.26 10.11
CA PRO A 640 -12.82 20.15 9.00
C PRO A 640 -14.27 20.62 9.10
N ILE A 641 -15.17 19.77 9.61
CA ILE A 641 -16.60 20.08 9.73
C ILE A 641 -16.84 21.13 10.81
N ILE A 642 -16.21 20.97 11.98
CA ILE A 642 -16.26 21.93 13.07
C ILE A 642 -15.65 23.28 12.63
N ASP A 643 -14.50 23.29 11.96
CA ASP A 643 -13.87 24.54 11.48
C ASP A 643 -14.76 25.30 10.49
N ARG A 644 -15.47 24.56 9.62
CA ARG A 644 -16.44 25.14 8.69
C ARG A 644 -17.61 25.80 9.42
N LEU A 645 -18.22 25.11 10.39
CA LEU A 645 -19.36 25.62 11.16
C LEU A 645 -18.95 26.78 12.10
N ALA A 646 -17.80 26.64 12.77
CA ALA A 646 -17.25 27.64 13.66
C ALA A 646 -17.06 29.00 12.97
N SER A 647 -16.69 29.01 11.69
CA SER A 647 -16.52 30.27 10.93
C SER A 647 -17.79 31.11 10.76
N LYS A 648 -18.96 30.56 11.08
CA LYS A 648 -20.26 31.26 11.05
C LYS A 648 -20.80 31.57 12.46
N GLY A 649 -20.13 31.08 13.50
CA GLY A 649 -20.56 31.20 14.88
C GLY A 649 -19.85 32.32 15.64
N ASN A 650 -20.39 32.64 16.81
CA ASN A 650 -19.78 33.53 17.78
C ASN A 650 -18.90 32.73 18.77
N PRO A 651 -17.56 32.92 18.78
CA PRO A 651 -16.66 32.20 19.69
C PRO A 651 -16.86 32.56 21.17
N ASP A 652 -17.53 33.67 21.47
CA ASP A 652 -17.82 34.12 22.84
C ASP A 652 -19.20 33.68 23.35
N ALA A 653 -19.98 32.96 22.54
CA ALA A 653 -21.34 32.56 22.89
C ALA A 653 -21.39 31.63 24.11
N ILE A 654 -20.45 30.69 24.21
CA ILE A 654 -20.43 29.66 25.25
C ILE A 654 -19.06 29.60 25.92
N LYS A 655 -19.06 29.70 27.26
CA LYS A 655 -17.80 29.67 28.03
C LYS A 655 -17.37 28.24 28.34
N PHE A 656 -16.62 27.64 27.43
CA PHE A 656 -15.97 26.36 27.66
C PHE A 656 -14.66 26.48 28.45
N PRO A 657 -14.31 25.48 29.28
CA PRO A 657 -13.11 25.51 30.12
C PRO A 657 -11.84 25.40 29.27
N ARG A 658 -10.78 26.11 29.68
CA ARG A 658 -9.42 25.94 29.16
C ARG A 658 -8.66 24.97 30.07
N GLY A 659 -8.43 23.75 29.60
CA GLY A 659 -7.81 22.67 30.38
C GLY A 659 -6.34 22.96 30.73
N MET A 660 -5.92 22.55 31.94
CA MET A 660 -4.53 22.60 32.40
C MET A 660 -3.87 23.99 32.31
N MET A 661 -4.58 25.05 32.72
CA MET A 661 -4.09 26.44 32.66
C MET A 661 -3.81 27.05 34.05
N ARG A 662 -3.94 26.27 35.14
CA ARG A 662 -3.69 26.78 36.50
C ARG A 662 -2.18 26.82 36.78
N PRO A 663 -1.69 27.71 37.66
CA PRO A 663 -0.27 27.80 37.98
C PRO A 663 0.38 26.52 38.55
N GLN A 664 -0.43 25.59 39.06
CA GLN A 664 0.01 24.31 39.63
C GLN A 664 -0.01 23.17 38.61
N ASP A 665 -0.67 23.37 37.47
CA ASP A 665 -0.73 22.37 36.41
C ASP A 665 0.63 22.29 35.72
N ALA A 666 0.92 21.14 35.10
CA ALA A 666 2.10 21.00 34.27
C ALA A 666 2.15 22.09 33.19
N ARG A 667 3.34 22.65 32.99
CA ARG A 667 3.50 23.96 32.34
C ARG A 667 3.12 23.93 30.86
N TYR A 668 3.35 22.80 30.20
CA TYR A 668 3.19 22.62 28.75
C TYR A 668 2.19 21.50 28.38
N ASP A 669 1.90 20.56 29.29
CA ASP A 669 1.00 19.42 29.02
C ASP A 669 -0.45 19.83 28.75
N PHE A 670 -1.17 19.04 27.97
CA PHE A 670 -2.56 19.31 27.54
C PHE A 670 -3.58 18.34 28.15
N SER A 671 -4.85 18.76 28.18
CA SER A 671 -6.00 17.90 28.49
C SER A 671 -7.25 18.44 27.77
N PHE A 672 -7.84 17.61 26.91
CA PHE A 672 -9.03 17.93 26.12
C PHE A 672 -10.25 17.08 26.52
N SER A 673 -10.08 16.00 27.29
CA SER A 673 -11.20 15.17 27.77
C SER A 673 -12.22 15.96 28.61
N GLY A 674 -11.74 16.93 29.41
CA GLY A 674 -12.56 17.85 30.19
C GLY A 674 -13.37 18.81 29.31
N LEU A 675 -12.79 19.26 28.20
CA LEU A 675 -13.45 20.14 27.23
C LEU A 675 -14.59 19.39 26.52
N LYS A 676 -14.34 18.16 26.03
CA LYS A 676 -15.39 17.27 25.49
C LYS A 676 -16.54 17.07 26.47
N THR A 677 -16.22 16.80 27.74
CA THR A 677 -17.22 16.57 28.78
C THR A 677 -18.05 17.82 29.06
N ALA A 678 -17.44 19.02 28.97
CA ALA A 678 -18.16 20.28 29.10
C ALA A 678 -19.15 20.51 27.95
N VAL A 679 -18.76 20.18 26.70
CA VAL A 679 -19.67 20.21 25.55
C VAL A 679 -20.85 19.25 25.74
N ALA A 680 -20.58 18.00 26.13
CA ALA A 680 -21.62 17.00 26.38
C ALA A 680 -22.64 17.48 27.42
N ARG A 681 -22.16 18.02 28.55
CA ARG A 681 -23.02 18.55 29.62
C ARG A 681 -23.83 19.77 29.18
N TYR A 682 -23.25 20.65 28.37
CA TYR A 682 -23.95 21.81 27.82
C TYR A 682 -25.12 21.37 26.94
N VAL A 683 -24.89 20.40 26.04
CA VAL A 683 -25.94 19.81 25.18
C VAL A 683 -27.04 19.15 26.02
N GLU A 684 -26.68 18.31 27.00
CA GLU A 684 -27.65 17.66 27.89
C GLU A 684 -28.49 18.67 28.69
N GLN A 685 -27.88 19.79 29.11
CA GLN A 685 -28.57 20.82 29.87
C GLN A 685 -29.59 21.58 29.00
N ALA A 686 -29.21 21.96 27.78
CA ALA A 686 -30.12 22.62 26.85
C ALA A 686 -31.30 21.71 26.49
N GLU A 687 -31.05 20.41 26.27
CA GLU A 687 -32.10 19.43 25.99
C GLU A 687 -33.11 19.31 27.15
N ARG A 688 -32.61 19.23 28.38
CA ARG A 688 -33.49 19.21 29.57
C ARG A 688 -34.26 20.52 29.75
N ALA A 689 -33.69 21.64 29.33
CA ALA A 689 -34.33 22.95 29.40
C ALA A 689 -35.30 23.21 28.23
N GLY A 690 -35.31 22.37 27.19
CA GLY A 690 -36.05 22.63 25.96
C GLY A 690 -35.50 23.81 25.16
N GLU A 691 -34.23 24.13 25.35
CA GLU A 691 -33.52 25.21 24.67
C GLU A 691 -32.91 24.72 23.35
N THR A 692 -32.80 25.63 22.38
CA THR A 692 -32.17 25.35 21.09
C THR A 692 -30.75 25.90 21.09
N ILE A 693 -29.79 25.05 20.75
CA ILE A 693 -28.38 25.37 20.57
C ILE A 693 -28.14 25.69 19.09
N LEU A 694 -27.54 26.83 18.82
CA LEU A 694 -26.94 27.14 17.52
C LEU A 694 -25.62 26.36 17.40
N VAL A 695 -25.57 25.41 16.46
CA VAL A 695 -24.42 24.50 16.32
C VAL A 695 -23.15 25.26 15.93
N GLU A 696 -23.29 26.34 15.17
CA GLU A 696 -22.20 27.24 14.76
C GLU A 696 -21.54 27.91 15.97
N ASP A 697 -22.33 28.45 16.89
CA ASP A 697 -21.85 29.10 18.12
C ASP A 697 -21.15 28.10 19.06
N LEU A 698 -21.69 26.88 19.17
CA LEU A 698 -21.08 25.81 19.93
C LEU A 698 -19.75 25.38 19.31
N CYS A 699 -19.71 25.16 18.00
CA CYS A 699 -18.47 24.82 17.27
C CYS A 699 -17.41 25.93 17.44
N ALA A 700 -17.80 27.20 17.27
CA ALA A 700 -16.91 28.35 17.44
C ALA A 700 -16.35 28.44 18.87
N SER A 701 -17.22 28.32 19.86
CA SER A 701 -16.83 28.38 21.28
C SER A 701 -15.92 27.21 21.68
N PHE A 702 -16.18 26.01 21.17
CA PHE A 702 -15.35 24.83 21.40
C PHE A 702 -13.97 24.98 20.74
N GLN A 703 -13.94 25.36 19.46
CA GLN A 703 -12.73 25.61 18.70
C GLN A 703 -11.87 26.65 19.41
N GLU A 704 -12.46 27.78 19.83
CA GLU A 704 -11.75 28.84 20.55
C GLU A 704 -11.08 28.32 21.83
N ALA A 705 -11.81 27.55 22.65
CA ALA A 705 -11.26 27.00 23.88
C ALA A 705 -10.10 26.03 23.63
N ALA A 706 -10.15 25.23 22.55
CA ALA A 706 -9.09 24.31 22.20
C ALA A 706 -7.83 25.04 21.68
N VAL A 707 -7.99 25.93 20.69
CA VAL A 707 -6.85 26.63 20.06
C VAL A 707 -6.18 27.64 20.98
N ASP A 708 -6.93 28.21 21.93
CA ASP A 708 -6.42 29.14 22.95
C ASP A 708 -5.38 28.45 23.84
N VAL A 709 -5.67 27.24 24.32
CA VAL A 709 -4.73 26.46 25.15
C VAL A 709 -3.50 26.05 24.35
N LEU A 710 -3.68 25.56 23.12
CA LEU A 710 -2.59 25.16 22.23
C LEU A 710 -1.58 26.30 22.03
N THR A 711 -2.08 27.46 21.61
CA THR A 711 -1.22 28.59 21.26
C THR A 711 -0.62 29.30 22.47
N VAL A 712 -1.32 29.42 23.62
CA VAL A 712 -0.69 30.02 24.84
C VAL A 712 0.52 29.20 25.25
N LYS A 713 0.38 27.86 25.26
CA LYS A 713 1.45 26.98 25.75
C LYS A 713 2.63 26.91 24.79
N ALA A 714 2.38 26.91 23.48
CA ALA A 714 3.43 26.97 22.49
C ALA A 714 4.25 28.27 22.59
N LEU A 715 3.59 29.44 22.72
CA LEU A 715 4.29 30.71 22.88
C LEU A 715 5.05 30.79 24.21
N ARG A 716 4.49 30.23 25.29
CA ARG A 716 5.19 30.11 26.57
C ARG A 716 6.47 29.29 26.43
N ALA A 717 6.42 28.17 25.71
CA ALA A 717 7.61 27.37 25.44
C ALA A 717 8.64 28.14 24.61
N CYS A 718 8.21 28.96 23.65
CA CYS A 718 9.11 29.84 22.89
C CYS A 718 9.83 30.82 23.81
N GLU A 719 9.09 31.49 24.70
CA GLU A 719 9.65 32.43 25.70
C GLU A 719 10.65 31.72 26.63
N ASP A 720 10.26 30.58 27.20
CA ASP A 720 11.06 29.86 28.20
C ASP A 720 12.35 29.26 27.61
N LYS A 721 12.34 28.85 26.33
CA LYS A 721 13.52 28.34 25.60
C LYS A 721 14.28 29.41 24.81
N GLY A 722 13.74 30.64 24.74
CA GLY A 722 14.30 31.71 23.91
C GLY A 722 14.28 31.39 22.40
N ALA A 723 13.32 30.58 21.96
CA ALA A 723 13.14 30.23 20.55
C ALA A 723 12.53 31.40 19.78
N GLN A 724 13.02 31.64 18.57
CA GLN A 724 12.53 32.71 17.69
C GLN A 724 11.51 32.21 16.67
N VAL A 725 11.40 30.89 16.51
CA VAL A 725 10.48 30.24 15.57
C VAL A 725 9.50 29.36 16.32
N LEU A 726 8.22 29.48 15.97
CA LEU A 726 7.19 28.48 16.24
C LEU A 726 6.83 27.78 14.94
N LEU A 727 7.12 26.48 14.85
CA LEU A 727 6.65 25.60 13.79
C LEU A 727 5.30 25.00 14.18
N LEU A 728 4.30 25.10 13.30
CA LEU A 728 2.99 24.50 13.48
C LEU A 728 2.78 23.36 12.47
N GLY A 729 2.73 22.12 12.96
CA GLY A 729 2.61 20.91 12.14
C GLY A 729 1.48 19.97 12.57
N GLY A 730 1.26 18.92 11.78
CA GLY A 730 0.20 17.92 11.98
C GLY A 730 -1.17 18.35 11.43
N GLY A 731 -2.07 17.38 11.21
CA GLY A 731 -3.34 17.61 10.51
C GLY A 731 -4.30 18.65 11.12
N VAL A 732 -4.21 18.95 12.42
CA VAL A 732 -5.02 20.00 13.06
C VAL A 732 -4.51 21.40 12.71
N SER A 733 -3.27 21.55 12.22
CA SER A 733 -2.77 22.82 11.67
C SER A 733 -3.59 23.34 10.47
N ALA A 734 -4.35 22.46 9.81
CA ALA A 734 -5.33 22.82 8.78
C ALA A 734 -6.52 23.65 9.32
N ASN A 735 -6.72 23.71 10.64
CA ASN A 735 -7.72 24.56 11.29
C ASN A 735 -7.39 26.06 11.11
N ARG A 736 -8.30 26.80 10.47
CA ARG A 736 -8.08 28.23 10.16
C ARG A 736 -7.88 29.07 11.42
N ARG A 737 -8.73 28.85 12.42
CA ARG A 737 -8.69 29.63 13.67
C ARG A 737 -7.40 29.40 14.46
N LEU A 738 -6.86 28.18 14.45
CA LEU A 738 -5.57 27.86 15.06
C LEU A 738 -4.44 28.68 14.41
N ARG A 739 -4.37 28.70 13.08
CA ARG A 739 -3.36 29.48 12.35
C ARG A 739 -3.51 30.98 12.62
N ASP A 740 -4.73 31.51 12.55
CA ASP A 740 -4.98 32.94 12.78
C ASP A 740 -4.54 33.37 14.18
N LEU A 741 -4.90 32.58 15.21
CA LEU A 741 -4.55 32.89 16.59
C LEU A 741 -3.05 32.71 16.86
N ALA A 742 -2.42 31.69 16.28
CA ALA A 742 -0.98 31.49 16.34
C ALA A 742 -0.24 32.67 15.70
N ALA A 743 -0.66 33.11 14.51
CA ALA A 743 -0.04 34.22 13.79
C ALA A 743 -0.15 35.52 14.58
N GLN A 744 -1.33 35.81 15.16
CA GLN A 744 -1.53 36.97 16.02
C GLN A 744 -0.55 36.94 17.21
N ARG A 745 -0.49 35.82 17.93
CA ARG A 745 0.33 35.70 19.16
C ARG A 745 1.82 35.72 18.87
N CYS A 746 2.25 35.10 17.78
CA CYS A 746 3.63 35.14 17.32
C CYS A 746 4.05 36.59 16.98
N ALA A 747 3.21 37.32 16.25
CA ALA A 747 3.46 38.73 15.94
C ALA A 747 3.55 39.61 17.20
N GLU A 748 2.69 39.37 18.21
CA GLU A 748 2.73 40.07 19.50
C GLU A 748 3.99 39.73 20.32
N ALA A 749 4.48 38.50 20.24
CA ALA A 749 5.65 38.01 20.98
C ALA A 749 6.99 38.24 20.26
N GLY A 750 6.98 38.68 19.00
CA GLY A 750 8.19 38.78 18.17
C GLY A 750 8.77 37.42 17.79
N VAL A 751 7.91 36.39 17.69
CA VAL A 751 8.25 35.03 17.24
C VAL A 751 7.80 34.90 15.78
N GLU A 752 8.61 34.26 14.95
CA GLU A 752 8.26 33.92 13.57
C GLU A 752 7.41 32.64 13.55
N LEU A 753 6.31 32.65 12.81
CA LEU A 753 5.43 31.49 12.67
C LEU A 753 5.72 30.78 11.35
N HIS A 754 6.11 29.52 11.43
CA HIS A 754 6.27 28.63 10.30
C HIS A 754 5.05 27.70 10.21
N VAL A 755 4.40 27.69 9.06
CA VAL A 755 3.30 26.76 8.75
C VAL A 755 3.58 26.17 7.37
N PRO A 756 3.91 24.88 7.27
CA PRO A 756 4.08 24.23 5.98
C PRO A 756 2.80 24.33 5.13
N PRO A 757 2.89 24.16 3.79
CA PRO A 757 1.74 23.97 2.94
C PRO A 757 0.81 22.90 3.52
N LEU A 758 -0.50 23.14 3.48
CA LEU A 758 -1.48 22.29 4.17
C LEU A 758 -1.43 20.82 3.72
N GLU A 759 -1.08 20.57 2.46
CA GLU A 759 -0.88 19.23 1.90
C GLU A 759 0.30 18.48 2.54
N LEU A 760 1.32 19.21 3.02
CA LEU A 760 2.49 18.65 3.70
C LEU A 760 2.32 18.57 5.23
N CYS A 761 1.25 19.16 5.78
CA CYS A 761 0.95 19.10 7.23
C CYS A 761 0.27 17.79 7.65
N THR A 762 -0.41 17.12 6.73
CA THR A 762 -0.99 15.78 6.94
C THR A 762 0.06 14.70 6.66
N ASP A 763 -0.17 13.48 7.12
CA ASP A 763 0.81 12.40 6.98
C ASP A 763 1.03 12.06 5.49
N ASN A 764 2.29 12.13 5.05
CA ASN A 764 2.69 11.91 3.66
C ASN A 764 4.09 11.30 3.59
N GLY A 765 4.46 10.71 2.44
CA GLY A 765 5.79 10.11 2.28
C GLY A 765 6.92 11.14 2.07
N VAL A 766 6.58 12.37 1.68
CA VAL A 766 7.55 13.46 1.45
C VAL A 766 8.23 13.86 2.75
N MET A 767 7.50 13.92 3.86
CA MET A 767 8.06 14.27 5.16
C MET A 767 9.14 13.29 5.63
N ILE A 768 8.94 12.00 5.32
CA ILE A 768 9.86 10.90 5.62
C ILE A 768 11.09 10.97 4.71
N ALA A 769 10.88 11.22 3.41
CA ALA A 769 11.97 11.44 2.46
C ALA A 769 12.81 12.68 2.80
N ALA A 770 12.17 13.76 3.27
CA ALA A 770 12.85 14.98 3.69
C ALA A 770 13.73 14.75 4.92
N LEU A 771 13.20 14.11 5.96
CA LEU A 771 13.98 13.76 7.14
C LEU A 771 15.19 12.88 6.78
N ALA A 772 14.97 11.84 5.98
CA ALA A 772 16.05 10.98 5.51
C ALA A 772 17.09 11.75 4.67
N SER A 773 16.65 12.70 3.84
CA SER A 773 17.57 13.55 3.05
C SER A 773 18.48 14.37 3.95
N HIS A 774 17.96 14.96 5.02
CA HIS A 774 18.77 15.69 6.01
C HIS A 774 19.75 14.79 6.75
N LEU A 775 19.32 13.59 7.16
CA LEU A 775 20.19 12.60 7.82
C LEU A 775 21.34 12.17 6.88
N ILE A 776 21.04 11.91 5.60
CA ILE A 776 22.03 11.55 4.58
C ILE A 776 23.03 12.69 4.35
N LEU A 777 22.54 13.93 4.25
CA LEU A 777 23.40 15.12 4.08
C LEU A 777 24.28 15.38 5.30
N ALA A 778 23.80 15.04 6.50
CA ALA A 778 24.58 15.08 7.74
C ALA A 778 25.60 13.93 7.85
N GLY A 779 25.60 12.96 6.93
CA GLY A 779 26.51 11.82 6.92
C GLY A 779 26.10 10.68 7.85
N GLU A 780 24.82 10.62 8.25
CA GLU A 780 24.30 9.53 9.07
C GLU A 780 24.29 8.20 8.30
N SER A 781 24.63 7.14 9.02
CA SER A 781 24.69 5.79 8.44
C SER A 781 23.30 5.23 8.20
N ALA A 782 23.18 4.39 7.19
CA ALA A 782 21.95 3.65 6.93
C ALA A 782 21.61 2.70 8.10
N SER A 783 20.32 2.51 8.31
CA SER A 783 19.74 1.60 9.29
C SER A 783 19.98 0.15 8.95
N ASP A 784 20.10 -0.69 9.97
CA ASP A 784 20.10 -2.13 9.80
C ASP A 784 18.69 -2.62 9.38
N LEU A 785 18.63 -3.59 8.46
CA LEU A 785 17.36 -4.21 8.06
C LEU A 785 16.73 -5.06 9.19
N HIS A 786 17.43 -5.30 10.30
CA HIS A 786 16.89 -5.90 11.52
C HIS A 786 16.05 -4.95 12.39
N VAL A 787 16.04 -3.64 12.12
CA VAL A 787 15.33 -2.66 12.97
C VAL A 787 13.83 -2.96 13.09
N ALA A 788 13.31 -3.07 14.30
CA ALA A 788 11.88 -3.28 14.54
C ALA A 788 11.08 -1.97 14.44
N THR A 789 9.76 -2.07 14.24
CA THR A 789 8.85 -0.92 14.42
C THR A 789 8.57 -0.71 15.90
N ASP A 790 8.50 0.54 16.35
CA ASP A 790 8.13 0.93 17.71
C ASP A 790 6.90 1.86 17.70
N PRO A 791 5.70 1.35 18.05
CA PRO A 791 4.48 2.15 18.14
C PRO A 791 4.58 3.36 19.08
N SER A 792 5.51 3.30 20.02
CA SER A 792 5.77 4.29 21.08
C SER A 792 7.14 4.95 20.95
N LEU A 793 7.72 4.96 19.73
CA LEU A 793 9.06 5.49 19.49
C LEU A 793 9.21 6.90 20.06
N ASP A 794 10.22 7.07 20.89
CA ASP A 794 10.54 8.36 21.51
C ASP A 794 11.03 9.36 20.45
N VAL A 795 10.58 10.60 20.57
CA VAL A 795 10.97 11.72 19.70
C VAL A 795 12.45 12.08 19.83
N GLU A 796 13.11 11.68 20.92
CA GLU A 796 14.57 11.76 21.09
C GLU A 796 15.34 10.81 20.14
N THR A 797 14.65 9.87 19.49
CA THR A 797 15.25 8.90 18.57
C THR A 797 14.85 9.21 17.12
N PRO A 798 15.65 9.99 16.36
CA PRO A 798 15.30 10.39 15.00
C PRO A 798 15.52 9.30 13.94
N LEU A 799 16.49 8.40 14.18
CA LEU A 799 16.94 7.32 13.29
C LEU A 799 17.34 6.10 14.14
N LEU A 800 17.01 4.89 13.69
CA LEU A 800 17.40 3.61 14.32
C LEU A 800 18.32 2.75 13.44
#